data_AF-A0A8U8AMV5-F1
#
_entry.id   AF-A0A8U8AMV5-F1
#
_cell.length_a   1.000
_cell.length_b   1.000
_cell.length_c   1.000
_cell.angle_alpha   90.00
_cell.angle_beta   90.00
_cell.angle_gamma   90.00
#
_symmetry.space_group_name_H-M   'P 1'
#
loop_
_entity.id
_entity.type
_entity.pdbx_description
1 polymer ?
#
loop_
_entity_poly.entity_id
_entity_poly.type
_entity_poly.pdbx_seq_one_letter_code
_entity_poly.pdbx_strand_id
1 'polypeptide(L)'
;MAKRGSSSRARGDRPDALAALQAANEELRAKLTDIQIELQQEKSKVSKLEREKNQEVKQIKEHEQHKSTVVVTELKVKLHEDKMKELQAVRETLLRQHEAELLRVIKIKDNEIQRLQTLLNAVRDGAPDKVKTVLLSEAKEEAKKGFEVEKIKMQQEISELKGAKKQVEEALTMVIQADKMKAAEIRSVYHLHQEEITRIKRECEREIRRLQLDEKDARRFQLKIAELSGIIRKLEDRNALLSEERNELLKRLREAESQYKPILDKNKRLSRKNEELSHALRRMENKLKFVTQENIAMRQRSGAIRRPSSLNDLDHSQEEREVDFLRLQVIEQQNIIDELSKKPVVETFYGYDEEASLESDGSSISYQTDRTDQTPCTPERPGRGTPQKEETELRFRQLTMEYQALQRAYALLQEQVGGTLDAEREVKTREQLQAEIHRSQAQIEDLEKALAEQGQDMKWIEEKQALYRRNQELVEKIRQMEAEEARLKHDVQDAKDQNELLEFRILELEERERRSPAITFHHGPFTEGKSPLQVYCEAEGVTDIVVAELMKKLDILGDNAWLQQIEVTESALQQKMLDLENEKELFSKQKGYLDDELDFRKQSLDQAHKQILELEAMLYDALQQEAGAKISELLSEEEREKLKSAVEQWKRQVMSELRERDAQILRERMELIQHAQQRIKELEERIEGQKRQIKELEEKVRSCRWNSCCVCT
;
A
#
# COMPACT_ATOMS: atom_id res chain seq x y z
N MET A 1 -56.99 19.77 32.21
CA MET A 1 -58.48 19.71 32.16
C MET A 1 -58.94 18.25 32.17
N ALA A 2 -60.12 17.97 32.74
CA ALA A 2 -61.04 16.83 32.46
C ALA A 2 -60.53 15.36 32.61
N LYS A 3 -61.06 14.59 33.58
CA LYS A 3 -62.15 13.55 33.47
C LYS A 3 -61.70 12.23 32.81
N ARG A 4 -61.65 11.05 33.46
CA ARG A 4 -62.64 10.21 34.21
C ARG A 4 -63.30 9.08 33.36
N GLY A 5 -63.21 7.84 33.85
CA GLY A 5 -64.05 6.64 33.53
C GLY A 5 -63.23 5.33 33.69
N SER A 6 -63.47 4.39 34.63
CA SER A 6 -64.58 3.41 34.80
C SER A 6 -64.76 2.45 33.59
N SER A 7 -64.92 1.12 33.63
CA SER A 7 -65.13 0.06 34.67
C SER A 7 -65.15 -1.34 33.97
N SER A 8 -65.18 -2.56 34.54
CA SER A 8 -64.86 -3.16 35.87
C SER A 8 -65.12 -4.71 35.86
N ARG A 9 -64.51 -5.51 36.77
CA ARG A 9 -64.74 -6.98 37.07
C ARG A 9 -64.14 -7.97 36.05
N ALA A 10 -63.55 -9.12 36.43
CA ALA A 10 -64.05 -10.19 37.31
C ALA A 10 -62.94 -10.97 38.08
N ARG A 11 -63.34 -11.85 39.03
CA ARG A 11 -62.46 -12.79 39.77
C ARG A 11 -62.71 -14.24 39.30
N GLY A 12 -61.67 -15.08 39.30
CA GLY A 12 -61.77 -16.54 39.15
C GLY A 12 -60.40 -17.24 39.08
N ASP A 13 -60.06 -17.98 40.14
CA ASP A 13 -59.16 -19.14 40.23
C ASP A 13 -57.86 -19.17 39.39
N ARG A 14 -56.81 -18.48 39.88
CA ARG A 14 -55.39 -18.81 39.60
C ARG A 14 -54.40 -18.56 40.77
N PRO A 15 -54.61 -19.03 42.02
CA PRO A 15 -53.60 -18.86 43.08
C PRO A 15 -52.34 -19.69 42.78
N ASP A 16 -52.50 -20.98 42.54
CA ASP A 16 -51.38 -21.93 42.50
C ASP A 16 -50.52 -21.80 41.24
N ALA A 17 -51.13 -21.51 40.10
CA ALA A 17 -50.40 -21.23 38.86
C ALA A 17 -49.57 -19.92 38.94
N LEU A 18 -50.07 -18.91 39.67
CA LEU A 18 -49.34 -17.67 39.91
C LEU A 18 -48.18 -17.91 40.88
N ALA A 19 -48.42 -18.67 41.96
CA ALA A 19 -47.41 -19.06 42.94
C ALA A 19 -46.28 -19.90 42.30
N ALA A 20 -46.62 -20.87 41.43
CA ALA A 20 -45.64 -21.67 40.70
C ALA A 20 -44.80 -20.82 39.73
N LEU A 21 -45.41 -19.89 39.00
CA LEU A 21 -44.69 -18.92 38.15
C LEU A 21 -43.80 -17.97 38.96
N GLN A 22 -44.22 -17.62 40.18
CA GLN A 22 -43.44 -16.77 41.08
C GLN A 22 -42.23 -17.52 41.64
N ALA A 23 -42.42 -18.76 42.10
CA ALA A 23 -41.34 -19.65 42.52
C ALA A 23 -40.33 -19.92 41.39
N ALA A 24 -40.80 -20.18 40.17
CA ALA A 24 -39.92 -20.36 39.00
C ALA A 24 -39.14 -19.07 38.64
N ASN A 25 -39.75 -17.88 38.81
CA ASN A 25 -39.04 -16.61 38.64
C ASN A 25 -38.00 -16.37 39.75
N GLU A 26 -38.29 -16.77 40.99
CA GLU A 26 -37.35 -16.69 42.11
C GLU A 26 -36.18 -17.68 41.91
N GLU A 27 -36.43 -18.88 41.42
CA GLU A 27 -35.41 -19.87 41.03
C GLU A 27 -34.55 -19.39 39.85
N LEU A 28 -35.15 -18.78 38.82
CA LEU A 28 -34.41 -18.18 37.70
C LEU A 28 -33.56 -16.99 38.15
N ARG A 29 -34.04 -16.18 39.10
CA ARG A 29 -33.25 -15.09 39.72
C ARG A 29 -32.10 -15.62 40.57
N ALA A 30 -32.31 -16.71 41.31
CA ALA A 30 -31.24 -17.38 42.05
C ALA A 30 -30.16 -17.88 41.07
N LYS A 31 -30.53 -18.67 40.05
CA LYS A 31 -29.61 -19.15 39.00
C LYS A 31 -28.88 -18.02 38.27
N LEU A 32 -29.56 -16.91 37.95
CA LEU A 32 -28.93 -15.74 37.35
C LEU A 32 -27.90 -15.10 38.30
N THR A 33 -28.18 -15.07 39.60
CA THR A 33 -27.27 -14.55 40.62
C THR A 33 -26.06 -15.46 40.79
N ASP A 34 -26.26 -16.79 40.81
CA ASP A 34 -25.19 -17.79 40.88
C ASP A 34 -24.27 -17.69 39.65
N ILE A 35 -24.83 -17.61 38.44
CA ILE A 35 -24.07 -17.41 37.19
C ILE A 35 -23.31 -16.07 37.20
N GLN A 36 -23.89 -15.01 37.76
CA GLN A 36 -23.18 -13.72 37.92
C GLN A 36 -22.01 -13.82 38.92
N ILE A 37 -22.17 -14.58 40.00
CA ILE A 37 -21.10 -14.86 40.97
C ILE A 37 -19.99 -15.70 40.33
N GLU A 38 -20.33 -16.79 39.62
CA GLU A 38 -19.38 -17.63 38.90
C GLU A 38 -18.61 -16.83 37.85
N LEU A 39 -19.29 -16.03 37.02
CA LEU A 39 -18.66 -15.16 36.03
C LEU A 39 -17.69 -14.15 36.68
N GLN A 40 -18.05 -13.61 37.86
CA GLN A 40 -17.18 -12.68 38.59
C GLN A 40 -15.98 -13.39 39.23
N GLN A 41 -16.13 -14.64 39.66
CA GLN A 41 -15.03 -15.49 40.11
C GLN A 41 -14.09 -15.84 38.94
N GLU A 42 -14.61 -16.23 37.77
CA GLU A 42 -13.80 -16.52 36.58
C GLU A 42 -13.05 -15.27 36.09
N LYS A 43 -13.69 -14.10 36.02
CA LYS A 43 -13.00 -12.83 35.74
C LYS A 43 -11.86 -12.56 36.72
N SER A 44 -12.05 -12.90 38.00
CA SER A 44 -11.01 -12.74 39.03
C SER A 44 -9.87 -13.75 38.85
N LYS A 45 -10.15 -15.00 38.45
CA LYS A 45 -9.14 -16.01 38.10
C LYS A 45 -8.34 -15.61 36.86
N VAL A 46 -9.01 -15.18 35.79
CA VAL A 46 -8.36 -14.70 34.55
C VAL A 46 -7.46 -13.51 34.85
N SER A 47 -7.92 -12.51 35.60
CA SER A 47 -7.10 -11.36 36.01
C SER A 47 -5.91 -11.74 36.91
N LYS A 48 -6.00 -12.84 37.67
CA LYS A 48 -4.87 -13.38 38.44
C LYS A 48 -3.85 -14.08 37.52
N LEU A 49 -4.32 -14.95 36.63
CA LEU A 49 -3.49 -15.64 35.63
C LEU A 49 -2.78 -14.68 34.68
N GLU A 50 -3.44 -13.58 34.27
CA GLU A 50 -2.84 -12.53 33.45
C GLU A 50 -1.69 -11.82 34.18
N ARG A 51 -1.84 -11.52 35.48
CA ARG A 51 -0.74 -10.97 36.30
C ARG A 51 0.40 -11.96 36.47
N GLU A 52 0.09 -13.24 36.71
CA GLU A 52 1.07 -14.31 36.83
C GLU A 52 1.86 -14.49 35.52
N LYS A 53 1.19 -14.51 34.36
CA LYS A 53 1.84 -14.60 33.04
C LYS A 53 2.67 -13.37 32.71
N ASN A 54 2.18 -12.17 33.01
CA ASN A 54 2.98 -10.94 32.83
C ASN A 54 4.23 -10.94 33.73
N GLN A 55 4.14 -11.50 34.93
CA GLN A 55 5.29 -11.64 35.84
C GLN A 55 6.28 -12.71 35.35
N GLU A 56 5.81 -13.86 34.82
CA GLU A 56 6.65 -14.87 34.17
C GLU A 56 7.41 -14.29 32.96
N VAL A 57 6.71 -13.58 32.05
CA VAL A 57 7.33 -12.94 30.88
C VAL A 57 8.39 -11.93 31.29
N LYS A 58 8.14 -11.16 32.36
CA LYS A 58 9.13 -10.24 32.93
C LYS A 58 10.37 -10.98 33.47
N GLN A 59 10.18 -12.07 34.20
CA GLN A 59 11.29 -12.90 34.71
C GLN A 59 12.10 -13.55 33.58
N ILE A 60 11.47 -14.03 32.51
CA ILE A 60 12.15 -14.56 31.33
C ILE A 60 13.02 -13.47 30.69
N LYS A 61 12.47 -12.28 30.47
CA LYS A 61 13.21 -11.14 29.89
C LYS A 61 14.40 -10.70 30.77
N GLU A 62 14.22 -10.63 32.09
CA GLU A 62 15.30 -10.33 33.03
C GLU A 62 16.40 -11.41 33.01
N HIS A 63 16.02 -12.70 32.90
CA HIS A 63 16.95 -13.81 32.80
C HIS A 63 17.72 -13.86 31.47
N GLU A 64 17.09 -13.54 30.34
CA GLU A 64 17.75 -13.39 29.04
C GLU A 64 18.69 -12.19 28.98
N GLN A 65 18.30 -11.06 29.58
CA GLN A 65 19.18 -9.90 29.73
C GLN A 65 20.39 -10.23 30.62
N HIS A 66 20.20 -11.02 31.68
CA HIS A 66 21.30 -11.49 32.52
C HIS A 66 22.25 -12.43 31.76
N LYS A 67 21.72 -13.42 31.02
CA LYS A 67 22.51 -14.30 30.12
C LYS A 67 23.33 -13.49 29.11
N SER A 68 22.71 -12.52 28.44
CA SER A 68 23.38 -11.63 27.49
C SER A 68 24.51 -10.83 28.14
N THR A 69 24.27 -10.34 29.37
CA THR A 69 25.28 -9.62 30.16
C THR A 69 26.46 -10.52 30.51
N VAL A 70 26.21 -11.76 30.95
CA VAL A 70 27.26 -12.75 31.28
C VAL A 70 28.14 -13.04 30.05
N VAL A 71 27.53 -13.37 28.90
CA VAL A 71 28.29 -13.63 27.66
C VAL A 71 29.14 -12.43 27.25
N VAL A 72 28.62 -11.19 27.34
CA VAL A 72 29.40 -9.98 27.07
C VAL A 72 30.55 -9.80 28.06
N THR A 73 30.38 -10.14 29.33
CA THR A 73 31.49 -10.10 30.31
C THR A 73 32.54 -11.18 30.05
N GLU A 74 32.14 -12.41 29.72
CA GLU A 74 33.07 -13.50 29.37
C GLU A 74 33.89 -13.18 28.13
N LEU A 75 33.27 -12.64 27.09
CA LEU A 75 33.98 -12.21 25.87
C LEU A 75 34.96 -11.06 26.15
N LYS A 76 34.60 -10.10 27.03
CA LYS A 76 35.51 -9.04 27.47
C LYS A 76 36.70 -9.58 28.27
N VAL A 77 36.48 -10.58 29.14
CA VAL A 77 37.55 -11.22 29.90
C VAL A 77 38.48 -12.00 28.97
N LYS A 78 37.96 -12.81 28.04
CA LYS A 78 38.77 -13.53 27.04
C LYS A 78 39.60 -12.57 26.18
N LEU A 79 38.98 -11.52 25.64
CA LEU A 79 39.69 -10.50 24.86
C LEU A 79 40.81 -9.81 25.67
N HIS A 80 40.60 -9.58 26.97
CA HIS A 80 41.64 -9.04 27.85
C HIS A 80 42.76 -10.06 28.10
N GLU A 81 42.42 -11.33 28.33
CA GLU A 81 43.37 -12.42 28.55
C GLU A 81 44.26 -12.64 27.31
N ASP A 82 43.66 -12.68 26.11
CA ASP A 82 44.38 -12.88 24.86
C ASP A 82 45.28 -11.67 24.53
N LYS A 83 44.80 -10.44 24.75
CA LYS A 83 45.65 -9.23 24.67
C LYS A 83 46.84 -9.28 25.65
N MET A 84 46.65 -9.82 26.85
CA MET A 84 47.74 -9.98 27.82
C MET A 84 48.72 -11.08 27.41
N LYS A 85 48.26 -12.17 26.78
CA LYS A 85 49.13 -13.20 26.18
C LYS A 85 49.96 -12.64 25.03
N GLU A 86 49.36 -11.88 24.12
CA GLU A 86 50.07 -11.21 23.03
C GLU A 86 51.13 -10.23 23.55
N LEU A 87 50.77 -9.36 24.51
CA LEU A 87 51.73 -8.44 25.15
C LEU A 87 52.90 -9.18 25.81
N GLN A 88 52.64 -10.30 26.49
CA GLN A 88 53.68 -11.13 27.09
C GLN A 88 54.56 -11.81 26.03
N ALA A 89 53.99 -12.32 24.94
CA ALA A 89 54.74 -12.91 23.83
C ALA A 89 55.64 -11.88 23.12
N VAL A 90 55.14 -10.66 22.91
CA VAL A 90 55.94 -9.53 22.38
C VAL A 90 57.07 -9.17 23.36
N ARG A 91 56.78 -9.07 24.67
CA ARG A 91 57.78 -8.78 25.70
C ARG A 91 58.89 -9.83 25.76
N GLU A 92 58.56 -11.11 25.70
CA GLU A 92 59.56 -12.20 25.66
C GLU A 92 60.38 -12.18 24.37
N THR A 93 59.77 -11.87 23.23
CA THR A 93 60.48 -11.72 21.96
C THR A 93 61.48 -10.57 22.05
N LEU A 94 61.09 -9.44 22.64
CA LEU A 94 61.98 -8.30 22.86
C LEU A 94 63.13 -8.62 23.83
N LEU A 95 62.87 -9.39 24.89
CA LEU A 95 63.90 -9.86 25.82
C LEU A 95 64.91 -10.79 25.13
N ARG A 96 64.45 -11.78 24.36
CA ARG A 96 65.34 -12.66 23.57
C ARG A 96 66.16 -11.88 22.54
N GLN A 97 65.58 -10.86 21.91
CA GLN A 97 66.32 -9.96 21.02
C GLN A 97 67.39 -9.17 21.77
N HIS A 98 67.08 -8.65 22.95
CA HIS A 98 68.04 -7.92 23.78
C HIS A 98 69.19 -8.82 24.27
N GLU A 99 68.91 -10.04 24.73
CA GLU A 99 69.92 -11.04 25.09
C GLU A 99 70.82 -11.41 23.91
N ALA A 100 70.24 -11.61 22.71
CA ALA A 100 71.00 -11.88 21.49
C ALA A 100 71.87 -10.69 21.03
N GLU A 101 71.44 -9.45 21.29
CA GLU A 101 72.24 -8.24 21.05
C GLU A 101 73.38 -8.14 22.08
N LEU A 102 73.12 -8.36 23.37
CA LEU A 102 74.13 -8.39 24.43
C LEU A 102 75.23 -9.43 24.13
N LEU A 103 74.86 -10.64 23.70
CA LEU A 103 75.82 -11.67 23.30
C LEU A 103 76.65 -11.26 22.07
N ARG A 104 76.06 -10.55 21.10
CA ARG A 104 76.81 -9.97 19.97
C ARG A 104 77.78 -8.89 20.44
N VAL A 105 77.38 -7.99 21.32
CA VAL A 105 78.24 -6.93 21.87
C VAL A 105 79.38 -7.53 22.70
N ILE A 106 79.12 -8.52 23.56
CA ILE A 106 80.15 -9.24 24.33
C ILE A 106 81.18 -9.84 23.37
N LYS A 107 80.74 -10.57 22.33
CA LYS A 107 81.64 -11.17 21.34
C LYS A 107 82.49 -10.14 20.59
N ILE A 108 81.93 -8.97 20.26
CA ILE A 108 82.69 -7.86 19.66
C ILE A 108 83.74 -7.33 20.65
N LYS A 109 83.38 -7.15 21.93
CA LYS A 109 84.31 -6.67 22.96
C LYS A 109 85.41 -7.68 23.28
N ASP A 110 85.12 -8.97 23.32
CA ASP A 110 86.12 -10.02 23.52
C ASP A 110 87.14 -10.06 22.37
N ASN A 111 86.68 -9.94 21.12
CA ASN A 111 87.56 -9.83 19.96
C ASN A 111 88.46 -8.57 20.04
N GLU A 112 87.90 -7.43 20.46
CA GLU A 112 88.65 -6.19 20.63
C GLU A 112 89.69 -6.29 21.77
N ILE A 113 89.33 -6.94 22.88
CA ILE A 113 90.23 -7.23 24.00
C ILE A 113 91.38 -8.14 23.54
N GLN A 114 91.09 -9.20 22.79
CA GLN A 114 92.12 -10.08 22.21
C GLN A 114 93.07 -9.29 21.28
N ARG A 115 92.52 -8.45 20.39
CA ARG A 115 93.31 -7.60 19.49
C ARG A 115 94.22 -6.63 20.25
N LEU A 116 93.68 -5.96 21.28
CA LEU A 116 94.44 -5.05 22.13
C LEU A 116 95.53 -5.78 22.93
N GLN A 117 95.26 -7.00 23.40
CA GLN A 117 96.27 -7.87 24.05
C GLN A 117 97.38 -8.28 23.07
N THR A 118 97.04 -8.64 21.83
CA THR A 118 98.03 -8.94 20.78
C THR A 118 98.89 -7.72 20.45
N LEU A 119 98.29 -6.54 20.32
CA LEU A 119 99.00 -5.28 20.10
C LEU A 119 99.91 -4.90 21.27
N LEU A 120 99.43 -5.04 22.51
CA LEU A 120 100.20 -4.78 23.72
C LEU A 120 101.42 -5.69 23.83
N ASN A 121 101.28 -6.98 23.49
CA ASN A 121 102.39 -7.93 23.43
C ASN A 121 103.39 -7.53 22.34
N ALA A 122 102.93 -7.20 21.12
CA ALA A 122 103.82 -6.77 20.03
C ALA A 122 104.58 -5.45 20.30
N VAL A 123 104.02 -4.55 21.11
CA VAL A 123 104.69 -3.34 21.60
C VAL A 123 105.68 -3.68 22.73
N ARG A 124 105.32 -4.57 23.66
CA ARG A 124 106.22 -5.08 24.71
C ARG A 124 107.45 -5.81 24.12
N ASP A 125 107.27 -6.52 23.01
CA ASP A 125 108.32 -7.23 22.28
C ASP A 125 109.11 -6.32 21.30
N GLY A 126 108.82 -5.01 21.30
CA GLY A 126 109.69 -3.99 20.70
C GLY A 126 109.56 -3.77 19.18
N ALA A 127 108.41 -4.08 18.54
CA ALA A 127 108.26 -4.01 17.09
C ALA A 127 107.17 -3.02 16.55
N PRO A 128 107.28 -1.70 16.82
CA PRO A 128 106.23 -0.72 16.49
C PRO A 128 105.90 -0.61 14.99
N ASP A 129 106.86 -0.76 14.08
CA ASP A 129 106.61 -0.68 12.63
C ASP A 129 105.79 -1.87 12.10
N LYS A 130 105.93 -3.05 12.72
CA LYS A 130 105.08 -4.22 12.37
C LYS A 130 103.63 -3.96 12.78
N VAL A 131 103.41 -3.39 13.97
CA VAL A 131 102.08 -3.00 14.47
C VAL A 131 101.40 -2.00 13.53
N LYS A 132 102.10 -0.93 13.13
CA LYS A 132 101.57 0.08 12.19
C LYS A 132 101.16 -0.53 10.85
N THR A 133 101.97 -1.47 10.34
CA THR A 133 101.72 -2.13 9.05
C THR A 133 100.51 -3.06 9.11
N VAL A 134 100.37 -3.84 10.19
CA VAL A 134 99.20 -4.72 10.41
C VAL A 134 97.92 -3.91 10.50
N LEU A 135 97.87 -2.87 11.35
CA LEU A 135 96.68 -2.03 11.53
C LEU A 135 96.21 -1.36 10.21
N LEU A 136 97.14 -0.90 9.37
CA LEU A 136 96.84 -0.34 8.05
C LEU A 136 96.30 -1.39 7.06
N SER A 137 96.76 -2.64 7.15
CA SER A 137 96.23 -3.73 6.32
C SER A 137 94.83 -4.18 6.77
N GLU A 138 94.59 -4.27 8.08
CA GLU A 138 93.30 -4.63 8.66
C GLU A 138 92.23 -3.57 8.34
N ALA A 139 92.55 -2.28 8.50
CA ALA A 139 91.62 -1.19 8.18
C ALA A 139 91.21 -1.18 6.69
N LYS A 140 92.10 -1.57 5.79
CA LYS A 140 91.81 -1.69 4.35
C LYS A 140 90.92 -2.88 4.03
N GLU A 141 91.21 -4.07 4.58
CA GLU A 141 90.37 -5.24 4.33
C GLU A 141 88.99 -5.12 5.00
N GLU A 142 88.88 -4.46 6.16
CA GLU A 142 87.58 -4.27 6.81
C GLU A 142 86.68 -3.27 6.05
N ALA A 143 87.24 -2.18 5.54
CA ALA A 143 86.51 -1.25 4.65
C ALA A 143 86.03 -1.95 3.35
N LYS A 144 86.86 -2.83 2.79
CA LYS A 144 86.54 -3.62 1.60
C LYS A 144 85.45 -4.67 1.86
N LYS A 145 85.47 -5.36 3.00
CA LYS A 145 84.38 -6.26 3.42
C LYS A 145 83.07 -5.51 3.62
N GLY A 146 83.11 -4.35 4.28
CA GLY A 146 81.92 -3.50 4.48
C GLY A 146 81.25 -3.15 3.16
N PHE A 147 82.03 -2.64 2.20
CA PHE A 147 81.55 -2.33 0.85
C PHE A 147 80.95 -3.55 0.12
N GLU A 148 81.60 -4.71 0.19
CA GLU A 148 81.11 -5.91 -0.51
C GLU A 148 79.81 -6.46 0.12
N VAL A 149 79.64 -6.36 1.45
CA VAL A 149 78.37 -6.69 2.13
C VAL A 149 77.25 -5.72 1.74
N GLU A 150 77.54 -4.41 1.70
CA GLU A 150 76.59 -3.37 1.27
C GLU A 150 76.12 -3.62 -0.16
N LYS A 151 77.06 -3.90 -1.08
CA LYS A 151 76.82 -4.25 -2.48
C LYS A 151 75.93 -5.48 -2.63
N ILE A 152 76.19 -6.56 -1.87
CA ILE A 152 75.36 -7.77 -1.89
C ILE A 152 73.93 -7.48 -1.42
N LYS A 153 73.76 -6.70 -0.34
CA LYS A 153 72.42 -6.26 0.12
C LYS A 153 71.68 -5.47 -0.95
N MET A 154 72.32 -4.48 -1.56
CA MET A 154 71.73 -3.65 -2.62
C MET A 154 71.35 -4.49 -3.86
N GLN A 155 72.17 -5.49 -4.22
CA GLN A 155 71.83 -6.41 -5.32
C GLN A 155 70.65 -7.33 -4.99
N GLN A 156 70.52 -7.75 -3.73
CA GLN A 156 69.37 -8.53 -3.24
C GLN A 156 68.09 -7.68 -3.27
N GLU A 157 68.13 -6.46 -2.72
CA GLU A 157 67.00 -5.52 -2.71
C GLU A 157 66.54 -5.14 -4.13
N ILE A 158 67.46 -4.88 -5.06
CA ILE A 158 67.15 -4.68 -6.49
C ILE A 158 66.45 -5.91 -7.10
N SER A 159 66.78 -7.12 -6.66
CA SER A 159 66.18 -8.35 -7.17
C SER A 159 64.77 -8.58 -6.60
N GLU A 160 64.58 -8.27 -5.32
CA GLU A 160 63.27 -8.29 -4.66
C GLU A 160 62.32 -7.24 -5.23
N LEU A 161 62.79 -6.00 -5.42
CA LEU A 161 62.03 -4.91 -6.06
C LEU A 161 61.63 -5.26 -7.51
N LYS A 162 62.48 -5.96 -8.26
CA LYS A 162 62.12 -6.47 -9.60
C LYS A 162 61.03 -7.54 -9.53
N GLY A 163 61.07 -8.43 -8.54
CA GLY A 163 60.01 -9.42 -8.29
C GLY A 163 58.67 -8.77 -7.94
N ALA A 164 58.68 -7.83 -6.99
CA ALA A 164 57.49 -7.07 -6.58
C ALA A 164 56.92 -6.26 -7.74
N LYS A 165 57.77 -5.56 -8.51
CA LYS A 165 57.35 -4.84 -9.72
C LYS A 165 56.62 -5.76 -10.70
N LYS A 166 57.17 -6.94 -10.98
CA LYS A 166 56.56 -7.90 -11.92
C LYS A 166 55.17 -8.35 -11.45
N GLN A 167 55.01 -8.64 -10.16
CA GLN A 167 53.71 -9.01 -9.58
C GLN A 167 52.67 -7.87 -9.72
N VAL A 168 53.08 -6.61 -9.55
CA VAL A 168 52.22 -5.44 -9.75
C VAL A 168 51.84 -5.27 -11.24
N GLU A 169 52.77 -5.51 -12.17
CA GLU A 169 52.50 -5.47 -13.62
C GLU A 169 51.52 -6.59 -14.06
N GLU A 170 51.67 -7.79 -13.51
CA GLU A 170 50.75 -8.92 -13.72
C GLU A 170 49.35 -8.61 -13.15
N ALA A 171 49.26 -8.10 -11.91
CA ALA A 171 48.01 -7.69 -11.28
C ALA A 171 47.30 -6.55 -12.05
N LEU A 172 48.03 -5.53 -12.49
CA LEU A 172 47.50 -4.44 -13.31
C LEU A 172 46.92 -4.97 -14.64
N THR A 173 47.59 -5.95 -15.26
CA THR A 173 47.11 -6.58 -16.50
C THR A 173 45.78 -7.31 -16.27
N MET A 174 45.64 -8.03 -15.15
CA MET A 174 44.39 -8.70 -14.77
C MET A 174 43.25 -7.70 -14.52
N VAL A 175 43.52 -6.58 -13.84
CA VAL A 175 42.52 -5.50 -13.61
C VAL A 175 42.08 -4.88 -14.94
N ILE A 176 43.00 -4.54 -15.84
CA ILE A 176 42.69 -4.00 -17.17
C ILE A 176 41.84 -4.98 -17.98
N GLN A 177 42.07 -6.29 -17.86
CA GLN A 177 41.25 -7.30 -18.55
C GLN A 177 39.85 -7.41 -17.93
N ALA A 178 39.73 -7.38 -16.61
CA ALA A 178 38.43 -7.37 -15.92
C ALA A 178 37.60 -6.12 -16.27
N ASP A 179 38.21 -4.94 -16.33
CA ASP A 179 37.50 -3.71 -16.72
C ASP A 179 37.08 -3.71 -18.19
N LYS A 180 37.88 -4.32 -19.09
CA LYS A 180 37.47 -4.55 -20.49
C LYS A 180 36.25 -5.48 -20.59
N MET A 181 36.17 -6.52 -19.75
CA MET A 181 35.01 -7.42 -19.68
C MET A 181 33.77 -6.69 -19.15
N LYS A 182 33.86 -6.00 -18.01
CA LYS A 182 32.77 -5.18 -17.46
C LYS A 182 32.27 -4.14 -18.45
N ALA A 183 33.17 -3.46 -19.16
CA ALA A 183 32.79 -2.49 -20.19
C ALA A 183 32.06 -3.14 -21.37
N ALA A 184 32.35 -4.41 -21.71
CA ALA A 184 31.61 -5.16 -22.71
C ALA A 184 30.23 -5.62 -22.21
N GLU A 185 30.15 -6.06 -20.95
CA GLU A 185 28.89 -6.40 -20.28
C GLU A 185 27.94 -5.19 -20.21
N ILE A 186 28.44 -4.03 -19.76
CA ILE A 186 27.67 -2.77 -19.72
C ILE A 186 27.13 -2.40 -21.11
N ARG A 187 27.94 -2.54 -22.18
CA ARG A 187 27.47 -2.31 -23.56
C ARG A 187 26.39 -3.31 -23.99
N SER A 188 26.55 -4.59 -23.64
CA SER A 188 25.55 -5.63 -23.93
C SER A 188 24.22 -5.35 -23.24
N VAL A 189 24.27 -5.03 -21.93
CA VAL A 189 23.11 -4.66 -21.12
C VAL A 189 22.42 -3.41 -21.66
N TYR A 190 23.18 -2.39 -22.08
CA TYR A 190 22.64 -1.19 -22.73
C TYR A 190 21.89 -1.52 -24.03
N HIS A 191 22.45 -2.38 -24.89
CA HIS A 191 21.77 -2.81 -26.12
C HIS A 191 20.46 -3.56 -25.82
N LEU A 192 20.44 -4.48 -24.84
CA LEU A 192 19.23 -5.19 -24.43
C LEU A 192 18.16 -4.23 -23.87
N HIS A 193 18.54 -3.23 -23.06
CA HIS A 193 17.61 -2.21 -22.58
C HIS A 193 17.05 -1.36 -23.73
N GLN A 194 17.87 -1.02 -24.73
CA GLN A 194 17.42 -0.25 -25.89
C GLN A 194 16.43 -1.04 -26.76
N GLU A 195 16.63 -2.36 -26.89
CA GLU A 195 15.67 -3.26 -27.55
C GLU A 195 14.37 -3.35 -26.75
N GLU A 196 14.45 -3.45 -25.42
CA GLU A 196 13.28 -3.55 -24.54
C GLU A 196 12.43 -2.27 -24.54
N ILE A 197 13.06 -1.09 -24.44
CA ILE A 197 12.41 0.21 -24.62
C ILE A 197 11.70 0.27 -25.98
N THR A 198 12.34 -0.24 -27.03
CA THR A 198 11.75 -0.30 -28.38
C THR A 198 10.57 -1.27 -28.45
N ARG A 199 10.61 -2.39 -27.70
CA ARG A 199 9.50 -3.35 -27.60
C ARG A 199 8.30 -2.75 -26.86
N ILE A 200 8.53 -2.17 -25.68
CA ILE A 200 7.52 -1.50 -24.86
C ILE A 200 6.84 -0.38 -25.65
N LYS A 201 7.62 0.47 -26.34
CA LYS A 201 7.06 1.54 -27.18
C LYS A 201 6.09 0.99 -28.26
N ARG A 202 6.46 -0.10 -28.93
CA ARG A 202 5.59 -0.77 -29.91
C ARG A 202 4.36 -1.43 -29.27
N GLU A 203 4.42 -1.80 -28.00
CA GLU A 203 3.28 -2.34 -27.23
C GLU A 203 2.32 -1.22 -26.84
N CYS A 204 2.82 -0.12 -26.28
CA CYS A 204 2.03 1.08 -25.99
C CYS A 204 1.35 1.65 -27.26
N GLU A 205 2.06 1.74 -28.38
CA GLU A 205 1.48 2.19 -29.66
C GLU A 205 0.37 1.25 -30.17
N ARG A 206 0.46 -0.06 -29.92
CA ARG A 206 -0.61 -1.02 -30.23
C ARG A 206 -1.80 -0.85 -29.29
N GLU A 207 -1.56 -0.65 -28.00
CA GLU A 207 -2.61 -0.46 -27.01
C GLU A 207 -3.41 0.81 -27.24
N ILE A 208 -2.74 1.92 -27.53
CA ILE A 208 -3.37 3.20 -27.89
C ILE A 208 -4.30 3.02 -29.10
N ARG A 209 -3.87 2.25 -30.13
CA ARG A 209 -4.72 1.97 -31.31
C ARG A 209 -5.93 1.09 -30.97
N ARG A 210 -5.80 0.16 -30.03
CA ARG A 210 -6.90 -0.68 -29.54
C ARG A 210 -7.95 0.18 -28.83
N LEU A 211 -7.51 0.96 -27.82
CA LEU A 211 -8.38 1.85 -27.05
C LEU A 211 -9.07 2.91 -27.94
N GLN A 212 -8.41 3.41 -28.98
CA GLN A 212 -9.02 4.31 -29.97
C GLN A 212 -10.09 3.66 -30.87
N LEU A 213 -10.09 2.33 -31.02
CA LEU A 213 -11.18 1.60 -31.70
C LEU A 213 -12.35 1.42 -30.73
N ASP A 214 -12.07 0.97 -29.51
CA ASP A 214 -13.08 0.78 -28.45
C ASP A 214 -13.81 2.10 -28.15
N GLU A 215 -13.10 3.23 -28.09
CA GLU A 215 -13.70 4.56 -27.91
C GLU A 215 -14.62 4.96 -29.08
N LYS A 216 -14.27 4.61 -30.33
CA LYS A 216 -15.12 4.89 -31.51
C LYS A 216 -16.39 4.07 -31.49
N ASP A 217 -16.33 2.81 -31.07
CA ASP A 217 -17.51 1.97 -30.94
C ASP A 217 -18.36 2.37 -29.73
N ALA A 218 -17.76 2.75 -28.60
CA ALA A 218 -18.48 3.37 -27.47
C ALA A 218 -19.22 4.64 -27.89
N ARG A 219 -18.59 5.54 -28.66
CA ARG A 219 -19.24 6.74 -29.24
C ARG A 219 -20.40 6.38 -30.19
N ARG A 220 -20.28 5.32 -30.99
CA ARG A 220 -21.38 4.80 -31.84
C ARG A 220 -22.55 4.29 -31.01
N PHE A 221 -22.28 3.52 -29.95
CA PHE A 221 -23.33 3.04 -29.04
C PHE A 221 -24.03 4.19 -28.31
N GLN A 222 -23.29 5.19 -27.82
CA GLN A 222 -23.86 6.40 -27.22
C GLN A 222 -24.77 7.16 -28.19
N LEU A 223 -24.35 7.32 -29.45
CA LEU A 223 -25.18 7.96 -30.48
C LEU A 223 -26.46 7.15 -30.75
N LYS A 224 -26.37 5.80 -30.75
CA LYS A 224 -27.54 4.94 -30.94
C LYS A 224 -28.50 4.98 -29.74
N ILE A 225 -27.99 5.05 -28.53
CA ILE A 225 -28.79 5.26 -27.31
C ILE A 225 -29.52 6.60 -27.41
N ALA A 226 -28.84 7.69 -27.76
CA ALA A 226 -29.45 9.01 -27.91
C ALA A 226 -30.57 9.04 -28.98
N GLU A 227 -30.36 8.36 -30.13
CA GLU A 227 -31.39 8.19 -31.16
C GLU A 227 -32.62 7.44 -30.61
N LEU A 228 -32.41 6.31 -29.93
CA LEU A 228 -33.48 5.50 -29.35
C LEU A 228 -34.24 6.26 -28.26
N SER A 229 -33.55 6.97 -27.36
CA SER A 229 -34.18 7.85 -26.37
C SER A 229 -35.02 8.96 -27.03
N GLY A 230 -34.56 9.51 -28.16
CA GLY A 230 -35.33 10.48 -28.95
C GLY A 230 -36.57 9.88 -29.62
N ILE A 231 -36.54 8.60 -29.98
CA ILE A 231 -37.72 7.87 -30.49
C ILE A 231 -38.70 7.56 -29.36
N ILE A 232 -38.22 7.07 -28.20
CA ILE A 232 -39.03 6.79 -27.02
C ILE A 232 -39.83 8.04 -26.62
N ARG A 233 -39.16 9.20 -26.51
CA ARG A 233 -39.83 10.46 -26.15
C ARG A 233 -40.97 10.84 -27.09
N LYS A 234 -40.78 10.67 -28.41
CA LYS A 234 -41.84 10.92 -29.41
C LYS A 234 -43.01 9.94 -29.29
N LEU A 235 -42.76 8.71 -28.85
CA LEU A 235 -43.82 7.72 -28.59
C LEU A 235 -44.56 8.04 -27.28
N GLU A 236 -43.86 8.51 -26.26
CA GLU A 236 -44.44 8.99 -25.00
C GLU A 236 -45.34 10.22 -25.25
N ASP A 237 -44.85 11.23 -25.97
CA ASP A 237 -45.63 12.42 -26.36
C ASP A 237 -46.90 12.02 -27.15
N ARG A 238 -46.78 11.07 -28.09
CA ARG A 238 -47.92 10.54 -28.85
C ARG A 238 -48.92 9.78 -27.97
N ASN A 239 -48.43 9.00 -27.01
CA ASN A 239 -49.28 8.26 -26.07
C ASN A 239 -50.02 9.21 -25.11
N ALA A 240 -49.40 10.33 -24.72
CA ALA A 240 -50.06 11.37 -23.94
C ALA A 240 -51.24 11.98 -24.72
N LEU A 241 -51.02 12.39 -25.97
CA LEU A 241 -52.08 12.92 -26.84
C LEU A 241 -53.22 11.91 -27.07
N LEU A 242 -52.90 10.63 -27.33
CA LEU A 242 -53.93 9.58 -27.48
C LEU A 242 -54.71 9.33 -26.17
N SER A 243 -54.07 9.49 -25.01
CA SER A 243 -54.74 9.42 -23.70
C SER A 243 -55.70 10.60 -23.49
N GLU A 244 -55.29 11.82 -23.87
CA GLU A 244 -56.14 13.02 -23.85
C GLU A 244 -57.36 12.86 -24.77
N GLU A 245 -57.16 12.44 -26.03
CA GLU A 245 -58.26 12.14 -26.97
C GLU A 245 -59.22 11.09 -26.40
N ARG A 246 -58.70 10.00 -25.83
CA ARG A 246 -59.49 8.94 -25.20
C ARG A 246 -60.29 9.44 -24.01
N ASN A 247 -59.75 10.35 -23.20
CA ASN A 247 -60.44 10.94 -22.06
C ASN A 247 -61.53 11.93 -22.48
N GLU A 248 -61.30 12.72 -23.53
CA GLU A 248 -62.31 13.62 -24.11
C GLU A 248 -63.45 12.83 -24.79
N LEU A 249 -63.16 11.72 -25.48
CA LEU A 249 -64.18 10.80 -25.99
C LEU A 249 -65.02 10.17 -24.87
N LEU A 250 -64.39 9.74 -23.77
CA LEU A 250 -65.11 9.23 -22.59
C LEU A 250 -66.01 10.30 -21.95
N LYS A 251 -65.57 11.56 -21.92
CA LYS A 251 -66.37 12.69 -21.43
C LYS A 251 -67.61 12.90 -22.32
N ARG A 252 -67.43 12.96 -23.66
CA ARG A 252 -68.55 13.07 -24.62
C ARG A 252 -69.54 11.90 -24.52
N LEU A 253 -69.04 10.68 -24.28
CA LEU A 253 -69.89 9.51 -24.04
C LEU A 253 -70.77 9.70 -22.80
N ARG A 254 -70.18 10.12 -21.66
CA ARG A 254 -70.92 10.40 -20.42
C ARG A 254 -71.93 11.54 -20.58
N GLU A 255 -71.59 12.58 -21.34
CA GLU A 255 -72.49 13.68 -21.66
C GLU A 255 -73.69 13.20 -22.50
N ALA A 256 -73.45 12.36 -23.52
CA ALA A 256 -74.52 11.75 -24.32
C ALA A 256 -75.40 10.80 -23.50
N GLU A 257 -74.81 9.92 -22.68
CA GLU A 257 -75.53 9.04 -21.75
C GLU A 257 -76.43 9.83 -20.80
N SER A 258 -75.93 10.95 -20.25
CA SER A 258 -76.70 11.87 -19.39
C SER A 258 -77.90 12.48 -20.12
N GLN A 259 -77.78 12.80 -21.41
CA GLN A 259 -78.87 13.30 -22.24
C GLN A 259 -79.91 12.22 -22.59
N TYR A 260 -79.48 10.99 -22.91
CA TYR A 260 -80.39 9.91 -23.29
C TYR A 260 -81.13 9.28 -22.10
N LYS A 261 -80.51 9.21 -20.92
CA LYS A 261 -81.09 8.60 -19.71
C LYS A 261 -82.52 9.10 -19.36
N PRO A 262 -82.81 10.42 -19.26
CA PRO A 262 -84.16 10.89 -18.96
C PRO A 262 -85.17 10.57 -20.08
N ILE A 263 -84.74 10.47 -21.34
CA ILE A 263 -85.57 10.08 -22.48
C ILE A 263 -85.94 8.59 -22.37
N LEU A 264 -84.97 7.72 -22.07
CA LEU A 264 -85.20 6.29 -21.83
C LEU A 264 -86.12 6.06 -20.63
N ASP A 265 -85.94 6.78 -19.53
CA ASP A 265 -86.80 6.68 -18.34
C ASP A 265 -88.20 7.28 -18.56
N LYS A 266 -88.35 8.24 -19.48
CA LYS A 266 -89.67 8.71 -19.94
C LYS A 266 -90.33 7.65 -20.84
N ASN A 267 -89.58 7.03 -21.75
CA ASN A 267 -90.08 5.98 -22.64
C ASN A 267 -90.55 4.75 -21.83
N LYS A 268 -89.74 4.24 -20.89
CA LYS A 268 -90.14 3.16 -19.96
C LYS A 268 -91.44 3.46 -19.19
N ARG A 269 -91.63 4.70 -18.73
CA ARG A 269 -92.87 5.14 -18.07
C ARG A 269 -94.07 5.18 -19.02
N LEU A 270 -93.87 5.61 -20.27
CA LEU A 270 -94.91 5.59 -21.29
C LEU A 270 -95.30 4.17 -21.69
N SER A 271 -94.34 3.25 -21.85
CA SER A 271 -94.61 1.84 -22.18
C SER A 271 -95.47 1.16 -21.10
N ARG A 272 -95.11 1.30 -19.82
CA ARG A 272 -95.94 0.80 -18.70
C ARG A 272 -97.37 1.36 -18.75
N LYS A 273 -97.52 2.66 -18.99
CA LYS A 273 -98.84 3.29 -19.12
C LYS A 273 -99.62 2.80 -20.34
N ASN A 274 -98.92 2.45 -21.43
CA ASN A 274 -99.53 1.90 -22.63
C ASN A 274 -99.97 0.44 -22.42
N GLU A 275 -99.21 -0.35 -21.64
CA GLU A 275 -99.60 -1.67 -21.17
C GLU A 275 -100.85 -1.59 -20.27
N GLU A 276 -100.86 -0.69 -19.26
CA GLU A 276 -102.02 -0.43 -18.40
C GLU A 276 -103.28 -0.09 -19.20
N LEU A 277 -103.16 0.82 -20.19
CA LEU A 277 -104.26 1.18 -21.10
C LEU A 277 -104.68 0.01 -21.98
N SER A 278 -103.75 -0.79 -22.49
CA SER A 278 -104.04 -1.99 -23.29
C SER A 278 -104.80 -3.05 -22.47
N HIS A 279 -104.42 -3.24 -21.19
CA HIS A 279 -105.15 -4.09 -20.26
C HIS A 279 -106.55 -3.54 -19.94
N ALA A 280 -106.69 -2.23 -19.75
CA ALA A 280 -107.98 -1.58 -19.53
C ALA A 280 -108.90 -1.72 -20.75
N LEU A 281 -108.36 -1.54 -21.96
CA LEU A 281 -109.08 -1.68 -23.22
C LEU A 281 -109.55 -3.12 -23.43
N ARG A 282 -108.69 -4.13 -23.21
CA ARG A 282 -109.10 -5.56 -23.23
C ARG A 282 -110.22 -5.87 -22.23
N ARG A 283 -110.18 -5.29 -21.02
CA ARG A 283 -111.29 -5.44 -20.04
C ARG A 283 -112.59 -4.84 -20.57
N MET A 284 -112.55 -3.66 -21.19
CA MET A 284 -113.71 -3.01 -21.79
C MET A 284 -114.25 -3.77 -23.02
N GLU A 285 -113.38 -4.28 -23.88
CA GLU A 285 -113.76 -5.15 -25.02
C GLU A 285 -114.47 -6.41 -24.54
N ASN A 286 -113.95 -7.08 -23.51
CA ASN A 286 -114.59 -8.27 -22.94
C ASN A 286 -115.94 -7.94 -22.30
N LYS A 287 -116.06 -6.79 -21.62
CA LYS A 287 -117.34 -6.31 -21.07
C LYS A 287 -118.34 -5.96 -22.18
N LEU A 288 -117.89 -5.36 -23.28
CA LEU A 288 -118.71 -5.08 -24.46
C LEU A 288 -119.17 -6.38 -25.15
N LYS A 289 -118.30 -7.38 -25.30
CA LYS A 289 -118.65 -8.71 -25.81
C LYS A 289 -119.74 -9.36 -24.95
N PHE A 290 -119.60 -9.31 -23.63
CA PHE A 290 -120.60 -9.82 -22.68
C PHE A 290 -121.95 -9.12 -22.85
N VAL A 291 -121.98 -7.77 -22.81
CA VAL A 291 -123.22 -6.98 -22.99
C VAL A 291 -123.85 -7.18 -24.38
N THR A 292 -123.04 -7.47 -25.40
CA THR A 292 -123.52 -7.77 -26.76
C THR A 292 -124.16 -9.17 -26.81
N GLN A 293 -123.52 -10.18 -26.20
CA GLN A 293 -124.07 -11.52 -26.05
C GLN A 293 -125.38 -11.52 -25.23
N GLU A 294 -125.40 -10.76 -24.14
CA GLU A 294 -126.60 -10.55 -23.31
C GLU A 294 -127.72 -9.88 -24.11
N ASN A 295 -127.43 -8.85 -24.91
CA ASN A 295 -128.42 -8.23 -25.81
C ASN A 295 -128.99 -9.22 -26.84
N ILE A 296 -128.14 -10.07 -27.42
CA ILE A 296 -128.58 -11.12 -28.35
C ILE A 296 -129.49 -12.12 -27.63
N ALA A 297 -129.11 -12.57 -26.43
CA ALA A 297 -129.92 -13.47 -25.61
C ALA A 297 -131.26 -12.82 -25.19
N MET A 298 -131.27 -11.54 -24.84
CA MET A 298 -132.49 -10.80 -24.50
C MET A 298 -133.43 -10.64 -25.71
N ARG A 299 -132.88 -10.37 -26.90
CA ARG A 299 -133.66 -10.37 -28.16
C ARG A 299 -134.23 -11.74 -28.49
N GLN A 300 -133.49 -12.82 -28.27
CA GLN A 300 -133.98 -14.19 -28.42
C GLN A 300 -135.10 -14.51 -27.40
N ARG A 301 -135.01 -13.99 -26.17
CA ARG A 301 -136.04 -14.15 -25.13
C ARG A 301 -137.31 -13.32 -25.34
N SER A 302 -137.29 -12.28 -26.19
CA SER A 302 -138.48 -11.43 -26.43
C SER A 302 -139.41 -11.95 -27.54
N GLY A 303 -139.07 -13.07 -28.19
CA GLY A 303 -139.74 -13.54 -29.42
C GLY A 303 -140.88 -14.56 -29.27
N ALA A 304 -141.17 -15.11 -28.09
CA ALA A 304 -142.21 -16.14 -27.93
C ALA A 304 -142.88 -16.14 -26.55
N ILE A 305 -144.22 -16.19 -26.52
CA ILE A 305 -145.02 -16.44 -25.31
C ILE A 305 -146.10 -17.49 -25.61
N ARG A 306 -146.00 -18.66 -24.97
CA ARG A 306 -147.16 -19.35 -24.38
C ARG A 306 -146.76 -20.23 -23.18
N ARG A 307 -147.70 -20.34 -22.23
CA ARG A 307 -147.62 -20.90 -20.86
C ARG A 307 -148.13 -22.38 -20.82
N PRO A 308 -148.31 -23.04 -19.65
CA PRO A 308 -147.37 -23.33 -18.54
C PRO A 308 -147.42 -24.81 -18.04
N SER A 309 -146.39 -25.27 -17.31
CA SER A 309 -146.31 -26.42 -16.37
C SER A 309 -144.84 -26.55 -15.93
N SER A 310 -144.43 -26.94 -14.71
CA SER A 310 -145.13 -27.29 -13.45
C SER A 310 -144.33 -26.77 -12.24
N LEU A 311 -144.89 -26.88 -11.03
CA LEU A 311 -144.21 -26.60 -9.76
C LEU A 311 -143.17 -27.68 -9.42
N ASN A 312 -142.31 -27.39 -8.42
CA ASN A 312 -141.21 -28.19 -7.85
C ASN A 312 -139.95 -28.34 -8.74
N ASP A 313 -138.94 -27.53 -8.40
CA ASP A 313 -137.50 -27.90 -8.28
C ASP A 313 -136.67 -26.72 -7.71
N LEU A 314 -137.30 -25.86 -6.88
CA LEU A 314 -136.68 -24.67 -6.29
C LEU A 314 -136.07 -24.91 -4.90
N ASP A 315 -136.16 -26.14 -4.37
CA ASP A 315 -135.87 -26.47 -2.96
C ASP A 315 -134.57 -27.29 -2.76
N HIS A 316 -133.84 -27.62 -3.84
CA HIS A 316 -132.53 -28.31 -3.75
C HIS A 316 -131.36 -27.45 -4.26
N SER A 317 -131.64 -26.49 -5.17
CA SER A 317 -130.62 -25.54 -5.67
C SER A 317 -130.24 -24.45 -4.65
N GLN A 318 -131.01 -24.28 -3.58
CA GLN A 318 -130.68 -23.35 -2.50
C GLN A 318 -129.80 -24.05 -1.43
N GLU A 319 -130.10 -25.29 -1.07
CA GLU A 319 -129.25 -26.11 -0.21
C GLU A 319 -127.86 -26.38 -0.82
N GLU A 320 -127.76 -26.68 -2.12
CA GLU A 320 -126.45 -26.79 -2.81
C GLU A 320 -125.63 -25.49 -2.71
N ARG A 321 -126.28 -24.32 -2.83
CA ARG A 321 -125.58 -23.03 -2.75
C ARG A 321 -125.16 -22.65 -1.33
N GLU A 322 -125.89 -23.07 -0.30
CA GLU A 322 -125.45 -22.91 1.09
C GLU A 322 -124.32 -23.88 1.45
N VAL A 323 -124.36 -25.12 0.95
CA VAL A 323 -123.24 -26.08 1.09
C VAL A 323 -121.99 -25.59 0.39
N ASP A 324 -122.09 -25.05 -0.83
CA ASP A 324 -120.93 -24.49 -1.54
C ASP A 324 -120.42 -23.18 -0.92
N PHE A 325 -121.29 -22.34 -0.34
CA PHE A 325 -120.86 -21.17 0.43
C PHE A 325 -120.08 -21.58 1.70
N LEU A 326 -120.55 -22.60 2.42
CA LEU A 326 -119.84 -23.15 3.58
C LEU A 326 -118.53 -23.85 3.19
N ARG A 327 -118.47 -24.55 2.04
CA ARG A 327 -117.22 -25.11 1.50
C ARG A 327 -116.22 -24.01 1.12
N LEU A 328 -116.67 -22.93 0.47
CA LEU A 328 -115.83 -21.77 0.18
C LEU A 328 -115.31 -21.11 1.47
N GLN A 329 -116.15 -20.98 2.51
CA GLN A 329 -115.72 -20.43 3.80
C GLN A 329 -114.70 -21.33 4.52
N VAL A 330 -114.80 -22.66 4.39
CA VAL A 330 -113.79 -23.61 4.88
C VAL A 330 -112.50 -23.55 4.05
N ILE A 331 -112.57 -23.36 2.72
CA ILE A 331 -111.39 -23.16 1.87
C ILE A 331 -110.69 -21.82 2.19
N GLU A 332 -111.44 -20.75 2.42
CA GLU A 332 -110.90 -19.44 2.84
C GLU A 332 -110.16 -19.55 4.18
N GLN A 333 -110.73 -20.27 5.16
CA GLN A 333 -110.04 -20.53 6.44
C GLN A 333 -108.84 -21.49 6.31
N GLN A 334 -108.88 -22.45 5.38
CA GLN A 334 -107.74 -23.33 5.09
C GLN A 334 -106.57 -22.57 4.43
N ASN A 335 -106.85 -21.67 3.49
CA ASN A 335 -105.83 -20.85 2.82
C ASN A 335 -105.07 -19.93 3.81
N ILE A 336 -105.77 -19.38 4.81
CA ILE A 336 -105.13 -18.56 5.87
C ILE A 336 -104.24 -19.42 6.80
N ILE A 337 -104.57 -20.70 6.99
CA ILE A 337 -103.74 -21.66 7.73
C ILE A 337 -102.49 -22.06 6.91
N ASP A 338 -102.63 -22.18 5.59
CA ASP A 338 -101.53 -22.51 4.69
C ASP A 338 -100.56 -21.32 4.45
N GLU A 339 -101.03 -20.07 4.39
CA GLU A 339 -100.16 -18.88 4.30
C GLU A 339 -99.27 -18.67 5.54
N LEU A 340 -99.70 -19.17 6.72
CA LEU A 340 -98.91 -19.09 7.96
C LEU A 340 -97.91 -20.25 8.13
N SER A 341 -97.89 -21.23 7.21
CA SER A 341 -97.09 -22.45 7.34
C SER A 341 -96.25 -22.79 6.11
N LYS A 342 -95.30 -21.92 5.71
CA LYS A 342 -93.96 -22.28 5.13
C LYS A 342 -93.07 -21.06 4.82
N LYS A 343 -91.99 -20.90 5.59
CA LYS A 343 -90.64 -20.60 5.06
C LYS A 343 -89.92 -21.96 4.89
N PRO A 344 -88.80 -22.13 4.13
CA PRO A 344 -87.75 -21.12 3.90
C PRO A 344 -86.92 -21.23 2.57
N VAL A 345 -85.78 -20.52 2.53
CA VAL A 345 -84.48 -20.93 1.92
C VAL A 345 -84.24 -20.75 0.40
N VAL A 346 -83.34 -19.78 0.09
CA VAL A 346 -82.12 -19.88 -0.78
C VAL A 346 -82.33 -19.84 -2.32
N GLU A 347 -81.47 -19.26 -3.17
CA GLU A 347 -80.09 -18.68 -3.11
C GLU A 347 -79.99 -17.42 -4.01
N THR A 348 -79.01 -16.53 -3.79
CA THR A 348 -78.66 -15.47 -4.76
C THR A 348 -77.17 -15.51 -5.10
N PHE A 349 -76.86 -15.42 -6.40
CA PHE A 349 -75.55 -15.68 -6.97
C PHE A 349 -74.76 -14.39 -7.27
N TYR A 350 -73.50 -14.38 -6.80
CA TYR A 350 -72.34 -13.57 -7.19
C TYR A 350 -72.26 -12.08 -6.79
N GLY A 351 -71.18 -11.80 -6.05
CA GLY A 351 -70.59 -10.49 -5.84
C GLY A 351 -69.22 -10.59 -5.18
N TYR A 352 -68.20 -10.13 -5.90
CA TYR A 352 -66.88 -9.64 -5.47
C TYR A 352 -65.76 -10.58 -4.99
N ASP A 353 -64.62 -10.30 -5.60
CA ASP A 353 -63.23 -10.57 -5.25
C ASP A 353 -62.86 -10.19 -3.79
N GLU A 354 -61.88 -10.89 -3.21
CA GLU A 354 -60.54 -10.29 -2.97
C GLU A 354 -59.50 -11.38 -2.59
N GLU A 355 -58.21 -11.04 -2.75
CA GLU A 355 -57.06 -11.93 -2.57
C GLU A 355 -56.54 -11.97 -1.12
N ALA A 356 -56.14 -13.16 -0.62
CA ALA A 356 -55.04 -13.41 0.35
C ALA A 356 -55.05 -14.91 0.76
N SER A 357 -54.08 -15.76 0.38
CA SER A 357 -52.73 -15.87 0.94
C SER A 357 -52.63 -16.58 2.32
N LEU A 358 -52.80 -17.92 2.32
CA LEU A 358 -52.36 -18.97 3.28
C LEU A 358 -52.32 -20.32 2.49
N GLU A 359 -51.66 -21.43 2.83
CA GLU A 359 -50.72 -21.87 3.89
C GLU A 359 -49.83 -23.00 3.30
N SER A 360 -48.53 -23.11 3.62
CA SER A 360 -47.93 -24.08 4.57
C SER A 360 -48.50 -25.52 4.59
N ASP A 361 -47.63 -26.46 4.19
CA ASP A 361 -47.34 -27.77 4.80
C ASP A 361 -48.49 -28.75 5.14
N GLY A 362 -48.55 -29.85 4.38
CA GLY A 362 -49.52 -30.93 4.59
C GLY A 362 -48.97 -32.24 5.17
N SER A 363 -49.89 -33.06 5.68
CA SER A 363 -49.76 -34.47 6.14
C SER A 363 -49.23 -34.67 7.59
N SER A 364 -50.07 -34.87 8.62
CA SER A 364 -50.90 -36.08 8.96
C SER A 364 -50.09 -37.20 9.66
N ILE A 365 -50.28 -37.44 10.97
CA ILE A 365 -51.26 -38.38 11.60
C ILE A 365 -50.87 -39.86 11.36
N SER A 366 -50.74 -40.79 12.35
CA SER A 366 -51.64 -41.05 13.48
C SER A 366 -51.03 -41.89 14.65
N TYR A 367 -51.40 -41.55 15.89
CA TYR A 367 -51.63 -42.36 17.12
C TYR A 367 -50.92 -43.70 17.42
N GLN A 368 -50.42 -43.80 18.67
CA GLN A 368 -50.65 -44.96 19.55
C GLN A 368 -50.52 -44.58 21.04
N THR A 369 -51.39 -45.14 21.89
CA THR A 369 -51.53 -44.79 23.32
C THR A 369 -51.26 -45.96 24.27
N ASP A 370 -50.54 -45.66 25.36
CA ASP A 370 -50.60 -46.23 26.73
C ASP A 370 -50.71 -47.75 26.97
N ARG A 371 -49.75 -48.28 27.75
CA ARG A 371 -49.96 -48.54 29.20
C ARG A 371 -48.69 -49.00 29.96
N THR A 372 -48.36 -48.24 31.01
CA THR A 372 -47.99 -48.61 32.41
C THR A 372 -48.08 -50.10 32.81
N ASP A 373 -47.32 -50.66 33.77
CA ASP A 373 -46.23 -50.20 34.66
C ASP A 373 -45.63 -51.42 35.44
N GLN A 374 -44.57 -51.19 36.23
CA GLN A 374 -44.05 -51.97 37.40
C GLN A 374 -42.88 -52.99 37.22
N THR A 375 -41.80 -52.65 37.93
CA THR A 375 -40.57 -53.37 38.33
C THR A 375 -40.76 -54.18 39.64
N PRO A 376 -39.74 -54.83 40.30
CA PRO A 376 -38.40 -55.31 39.91
C PRO A 376 -38.01 -56.73 40.47
N CYS A 377 -36.70 -57.11 40.32
CA CYS A 377 -35.86 -57.96 41.21
C CYS A 377 -35.47 -59.43 40.85
N THR A 378 -34.18 -59.72 41.12
CA THR A 378 -33.39 -60.97 41.09
C THR A 378 -33.08 -61.48 42.53
N PRO A 379 -32.28 -62.56 42.82
CA PRO A 379 -31.92 -63.83 42.14
C PRO A 379 -31.99 -65.10 43.08
N GLU A 380 -31.44 -66.27 42.65
CA GLU A 380 -30.68 -67.33 43.42
C GLU A 380 -31.04 -68.83 43.14
N ARG A 381 -30.11 -69.75 43.48
CA ARG A 381 -30.05 -71.22 43.13
C ARG A 381 -30.52 -72.16 44.29
N PRO A 382 -30.70 -73.50 44.11
CA PRO A 382 -29.57 -74.47 44.35
C PRO A 382 -29.59 -75.88 43.66
N GLY A 383 -28.38 -76.48 43.50
CA GLY A 383 -28.09 -77.94 43.56
C GLY A 383 -28.32 -78.85 42.32
N ARG A 384 -27.95 -80.16 42.30
CA ARG A 384 -26.81 -80.90 42.95
C ARG A 384 -26.64 -82.37 42.40
N GLY A 385 -25.73 -82.60 41.44
CA GLY A 385 -25.15 -83.93 41.07
C GLY A 385 -26.04 -84.88 40.24
N THR A 386 -25.55 -85.66 39.26
CA THR A 386 -24.21 -86.24 39.02
C THR A 386 -23.49 -85.68 37.77
N PRO A 387 -22.40 -84.88 37.88
CA PRO A 387 -21.94 -84.09 36.73
C PRO A 387 -20.94 -84.80 35.81
N GLN A 388 -19.97 -85.53 36.35
CA GLN A 388 -18.65 -85.60 35.72
C GLN A 388 -18.57 -86.34 34.38
N LYS A 389 -19.41 -87.33 34.08
CA LYS A 389 -19.27 -88.10 32.83
C LYS A 389 -19.88 -87.37 31.63
N GLU A 390 -21.10 -86.85 31.79
CA GLU A 390 -21.72 -85.96 30.81
C GLU A 390 -20.94 -84.64 30.70
N GLU A 391 -20.44 -84.10 31.82
CA GLU A 391 -19.57 -82.93 31.81
C GLU A 391 -18.26 -83.18 31.04
N THR A 392 -17.63 -84.36 31.14
CA THR A 392 -16.45 -84.67 30.29
C THR A 392 -16.78 -84.78 28.80
N GLU A 393 -17.96 -85.31 28.44
CA GLU A 393 -18.35 -85.44 27.03
C GLU A 393 -18.80 -84.09 26.44
N LEU A 394 -19.48 -83.26 27.23
CA LEU A 394 -19.80 -81.88 26.90
C LEU A 394 -18.53 -81.03 26.80
N ARG A 395 -17.59 -81.16 27.75
CA ARG A 395 -16.26 -80.51 27.66
C ARG A 395 -15.50 -80.96 26.41
N PHE A 396 -15.58 -82.23 26.01
CA PHE A 396 -14.92 -82.71 24.79
C PHE A 396 -15.56 -82.13 23.52
N ARG A 397 -16.90 -82.09 23.43
CA ARG A 397 -17.62 -81.42 22.34
C ARG A 397 -17.31 -79.92 22.30
N GLN A 398 -17.30 -79.26 23.45
CA GLN A 398 -17.01 -77.83 23.59
C GLN A 398 -15.55 -77.52 23.21
N LEU A 399 -14.58 -78.31 23.68
CA LEU A 399 -13.17 -78.19 23.28
C LEU A 399 -12.98 -78.46 21.79
N THR A 400 -13.77 -79.36 21.18
CA THR A 400 -13.76 -79.60 19.73
C THR A 400 -14.33 -78.40 18.96
N MET A 401 -15.41 -77.79 19.45
CA MET A 401 -15.98 -76.58 18.87
C MET A 401 -15.04 -75.37 19.04
N GLU A 402 -14.39 -75.23 20.19
CA GLU A 402 -13.38 -74.20 20.45
C GLU A 402 -12.14 -74.42 19.60
N TYR A 403 -11.68 -75.67 19.41
CA TYR A 403 -10.59 -75.98 18.48
C TYR A 403 -10.95 -75.63 17.02
N GLN A 404 -12.16 -75.93 16.56
CA GLN A 404 -12.65 -75.52 15.24
C GLN A 404 -12.92 -74.02 15.11
N ALA A 405 -13.29 -73.34 16.20
CA ALA A 405 -13.42 -71.89 16.24
C ALA A 405 -12.04 -71.23 16.23
N LEU A 406 -11.06 -71.78 16.96
CA LEU A 406 -9.68 -71.34 16.99
C LEU A 406 -8.98 -71.60 15.65
N GLN A 407 -9.21 -72.74 14.99
CA GLN A 407 -8.71 -72.99 13.64
C GLN A 407 -9.30 -72.01 12.62
N ARG A 408 -10.59 -71.65 12.73
CA ARG A 408 -11.20 -70.62 11.87
C ARG A 408 -10.70 -69.22 12.21
N ALA A 409 -10.52 -68.89 13.48
CA ALA A 409 -9.93 -67.62 13.92
C ALA A 409 -8.45 -67.52 13.52
N TYR A 410 -7.70 -68.63 13.54
CA TYR A 410 -6.32 -68.70 13.06
C TYR A 410 -6.25 -68.60 11.54
N ALA A 411 -7.19 -69.19 10.80
CA ALA A 411 -7.31 -69.00 9.36
C ALA A 411 -7.65 -67.54 9.00
N LEU A 412 -8.59 -66.91 9.71
CA LEU A 412 -8.93 -65.49 9.55
C LEU A 412 -7.78 -64.56 9.98
N LEU A 413 -7.03 -64.91 11.03
CA LEU A 413 -5.81 -64.20 11.40
C LEU A 413 -4.70 -64.42 10.39
N GLN A 414 -4.60 -65.58 9.76
CA GLN A 414 -3.62 -65.84 8.71
C GLN A 414 -4.02 -65.19 7.37
N GLU A 415 -5.32 -64.97 7.14
CA GLU A 415 -5.84 -64.08 6.10
C GLU A 415 -5.56 -62.59 6.40
N GLN A 416 -5.56 -62.19 7.68
CA GLN A 416 -5.22 -60.82 8.12
C GLN A 416 -3.70 -60.54 8.27
N VAL A 417 -2.86 -61.56 8.46
CA VAL A 417 -1.45 -61.41 8.89
C VAL A 417 -0.48 -62.20 7.98
N GLY A 418 -0.96 -62.91 6.96
CA GLY A 418 -0.20 -63.97 6.27
C GLY A 418 -0.06 -63.87 4.74
N GLY A 419 -0.09 -62.68 4.13
CA GLY A 419 0.24 -62.54 2.69
C GLY A 419 0.18 -61.11 2.17
N THR A 420 1.33 -60.40 2.19
CA THR A 420 1.46 -58.95 1.97
C THR A 420 0.82 -58.18 3.17
N LEU A 421 1.53 -57.42 4.03
CA LEU A 421 2.38 -56.28 3.68
C LEU A 421 2.08 -55.84 2.26
N ASP A 422 0.88 -55.27 2.06
CA ASP A 422 0.42 -54.72 0.79
C ASP A 422 1.53 -53.82 0.27
N ALA A 423 2.36 -54.40 -0.59
CA ALA A 423 3.64 -53.81 -0.94
C ALA A 423 3.39 -52.52 -1.72
N GLU A 424 2.24 -52.42 -2.40
CA GLU A 424 1.78 -51.17 -2.98
C GLU A 424 1.34 -50.14 -1.95
N ARG A 425 0.68 -50.50 -0.85
CA ARG A 425 0.39 -49.53 0.24
C ARG A 425 1.64 -49.10 0.99
N GLU A 426 2.55 -50.03 1.28
CA GLU A 426 3.80 -49.69 1.99
C GLU A 426 4.74 -48.89 1.08
N VAL A 427 4.81 -49.22 -0.21
CA VAL A 427 5.46 -48.37 -1.23
C VAL A 427 4.74 -47.04 -1.39
N LYS A 428 3.41 -46.96 -1.51
CA LYS A 428 2.66 -45.68 -1.61
C LYS A 428 2.84 -44.81 -0.37
N THR A 429 2.87 -45.40 0.83
CA THR A 429 3.13 -44.68 2.09
C THR A 429 4.57 -44.19 2.13
N ARG A 430 5.53 -45.01 1.69
CA ARG A 430 6.94 -44.63 1.55
C ARG A 430 7.16 -43.57 0.47
N GLU A 431 6.45 -43.62 -0.64
CA GLU A 431 6.46 -42.63 -1.73
C GLU A 431 5.83 -41.31 -1.26
N GLN A 432 4.73 -41.35 -0.49
CA GLN A 432 4.13 -40.17 0.13
C GLN A 432 5.09 -39.54 1.14
N LEU A 433 5.68 -40.32 2.05
CA LEU A 433 6.68 -39.84 3.00
C LEU A 433 7.94 -39.32 2.29
N GLN A 434 8.38 -39.96 1.20
CA GLN A 434 9.46 -39.44 0.36
C GLN A 434 9.05 -38.12 -0.31
N ALA A 435 7.82 -37.98 -0.83
CA ALA A 435 7.34 -36.74 -1.42
C ALA A 435 7.14 -35.63 -0.37
N GLU A 436 6.85 -35.96 0.88
CA GLU A 436 6.83 -35.02 2.02
C GLU A 436 8.24 -34.62 2.46
N ILE A 437 9.20 -35.55 2.47
CA ILE A 437 10.61 -35.26 2.71
C ILE A 437 11.17 -34.34 1.62
N HIS A 438 10.95 -34.64 0.33
CA HIS A 438 11.42 -33.78 -0.77
C HIS A 438 10.75 -32.39 -0.75
N ARG A 439 9.44 -32.30 -0.42
CA ARG A 439 8.75 -31.01 -0.25
C ARG A 439 9.30 -30.21 0.94
N SER A 440 9.57 -30.88 2.06
CA SER A 440 10.18 -30.26 3.24
C SER A 440 11.62 -29.82 2.97
N GLN A 441 12.39 -30.61 2.22
CA GLN A 441 13.74 -30.27 1.78
C GLN A 441 13.75 -29.07 0.84
N ALA A 442 12.87 -29.04 -0.17
CA ALA A 442 12.72 -27.87 -1.04
C ALA A 442 12.31 -26.62 -0.24
N GLN A 443 11.38 -26.76 0.71
CA GLN A 443 10.97 -25.66 1.59
C GLN A 443 12.10 -25.21 2.52
N ILE A 444 12.96 -26.12 2.99
CA ILE A 444 14.18 -25.78 3.75
C ILE A 444 15.18 -25.06 2.84
N GLU A 445 15.47 -25.56 1.64
CA GLU A 445 16.37 -24.91 0.68
C GLU A 445 15.88 -23.51 0.29
N ASP A 446 14.58 -23.32 0.10
CA ASP A 446 14.00 -22.02 -0.24
C ASP A 446 14.01 -21.06 0.96
N LEU A 447 13.81 -21.57 2.19
CA LEU A 447 14.01 -20.78 3.42
C LEU A 447 15.49 -20.44 3.65
N GLU A 448 16.42 -21.34 3.35
CA GLU A 448 17.87 -21.11 3.45
C GLU A 448 18.34 -20.08 2.40
N LYS A 449 17.82 -20.14 1.16
CA LYS A 449 18.02 -19.10 0.14
C LYS A 449 17.46 -17.77 0.61
N ALA A 450 16.22 -17.74 1.11
CA ALA A 450 15.61 -16.51 1.63
C ALA A 450 16.39 -15.93 2.83
N LEU A 451 16.97 -16.78 3.70
CA LEU A 451 17.83 -16.33 4.80
C LEU A 451 19.19 -15.79 4.30
N ALA A 452 19.75 -16.40 3.25
CA ALA A 452 20.99 -15.94 2.61
C ALA A 452 20.76 -14.61 1.84
N GLU A 453 19.58 -14.44 1.24
CA GLU A 453 19.13 -13.19 0.63
C GLU A 453 18.85 -12.11 1.69
N GLN A 454 18.28 -12.47 2.85
CA GLN A 454 18.17 -11.57 4.00
C GLN A 454 19.56 -11.18 4.56
N GLY A 455 20.59 -12.00 4.35
CA GLY A 455 21.99 -11.64 4.57
C GLY A 455 22.50 -10.49 3.69
N GLN A 456 21.80 -10.14 2.60
CA GLN A 456 22.10 -8.97 1.78
C GLN A 456 21.71 -7.65 2.47
N ASP A 457 20.74 -7.65 3.39
CA ASP A 457 20.41 -6.43 4.17
C ASP A 457 21.61 -5.95 5.00
N MET A 458 22.43 -6.87 5.53
CA MET A 458 23.68 -6.51 6.21
C MET A 458 24.68 -5.87 5.25
N LYS A 459 24.86 -6.41 4.04
CA LYS A 459 25.72 -5.79 3.02
C LYS A 459 25.19 -4.42 2.59
N TRP A 460 23.88 -4.27 2.44
CA TRP A 460 23.26 -2.98 2.13
C TRP A 460 23.45 -1.97 3.26
N ILE A 461 23.37 -2.39 4.52
CA ILE A 461 23.70 -1.55 5.68
C ILE A 461 25.18 -1.16 5.68
N GLU A 462 26.10 -2.09 5.38
CA GLU A 462 27.54 -1.83 5.29
C GLU A 462 27.88 -0.87 4.13
N GLU A 463 27.32 -1.08 2.94
CA GLU A 463 27.46 -0.20 1.77
C GLU A 463 26.87 1.19 2.05
N LYS A 464 25.68 1.26 2.67
CA LYS A 464 25.07 2.52 3.12
C LYS A 464 25.96 3.25 4.12
N GLN A 465 26.56 2.55 5.09
CA GLN A 465 27.52 3.14 6.04
C GLN A 465 28.85 3.52 5.38
N ALA A 466 29.30 2.82 4.33
CA ALA A 466 30.44 3.20 3.53
C ALA A 466 30.16 4.47 2.71
N LEU A 467 28.97 4.57 2.10
CA LEU A 467 28.49 5.77 1.40
C LEU A 467 28.34 6.97 2.34
N TYR A 468 27.84 6.78 3.57
CA TYR A 468 27.81 7.86 4.57
C TYR A 468 29.21 8.36 4.93
N ARG A 469 30.19 7.46 5.13
CA ARG A 469 31.60 7.84 5.36
C ARG A 469 32.19 8.57 4.14
N ARG A 470 31.94 8.06 2.93
CA ARG A 470 32.38 8.69 1.67
C ARG A 470 31.80 10.10 1.49
N ASN A 471 30.52 10.27 1.83
CA ASN A 471 29.88 11.59 1.78
C ASN A 471 30.42 12.55 2.84
N GLN A 472 30.79 12.06 4.04
CA GLN A 472 31.48 12.89 5.05
C GLN A 472 32.85 13.35 4.54
N GLU A 473 33.68 12.46 3.98
CA GLU A 473 34.96 12.81 3.35
C GLU A 473 34.78 13.87 2.24
N LEU A 474 33.75 13.73 1.40
CA LEU A 474 33.45 14.68 0.33
C LEU A 474 32.98 16.04 0.86
N VAL A 475 32.15 16.08 1.92
CA VAL A 475 31.70 17.32 2.56
C VAL A 475 32.87 18.05 3.24
N GLU A 476 33.78 17.34 3.89
CA GLU A 476 34.99 17.93 4.46
C GLU A 476 35.93 18.47 3.36
N LYS A 477 36.06 17.75 2.25
CA LYS A 477 36.85 18.21 1.10
C LYS A 477 36.23 19.43 0.42
N ILE A 478 34.91 19.49 0.28
CA ILE A 478 34.20 20.68 -0.21
C ILE A 478 34.48 21.88 0.71
N ARG A 479 34.39 21.71 2.04
CA ARG A 479 34.72 22.78 2.99
C ARG A 479 36.17 23.26 2.89
N GLN A 480 37.12 22.37 2.61
CA GLN A 480 38.51 22.77 2.32
C GLN A 480 38.60 23.59 1.04
N MET A 481 37.98 23.13 -0.05
CA MET A 481 37.94 23.87 -1.33
C MET A 481 37.25 25.25 -1.18
N GLU A 482 36.15 25.36 -0.42
CA GLU A 482 35.48 26.63 -0.12
C GLU A 482 36.39 27.60 0.66
N ALA A 483 37.20 27.09 1.59
CA ALA A 483 38.17 27.89 2.35
C ALA A 483 39.36 28.35 1.48
N GLU A 484 39.84 27.49 0.58
CA GLU A 484 40.88 27.85 -0.40
C GLU A 484 40.36 28.85 -1.44
N GLU A 485 39.12 28.67 -1.93
CA GLU A 485 38.45 29.61 -2.82
C GLU A 485 38.27 30.98 -2.15
N ALA A 486 37.86 31.02 -0.88
CA ALA A 486 37.78 32.25 -0.10
C ALA A 486 39.14 32.95 0.05
N ARG A 487 40.23 32.19 0.25
CA ARG A 487 41.59 32.75 0.29
C ARG A 487 42.01 33.31 -1.07
N LEU A 488 41.82 32.54 -2.14
CA LEU A 488 42.16 32.98 -3.51
C LEU A 488 41.31 34.19 -3.96
N LYS A 489 40.07 34.34 -3.48
CA LYS A 489 39.26 35.54 -3.69
C LYS A 489 39.86 36.78 -3.01
N HIS A 490 40.43 36.63 -1.81
CA HIS A 490 41.18 37.70 -1.14
C HIS A 490 42.45 38.06 -1.94
N ASP A 491 43.27 37.06 -2.29
CA ASP A 491 44.51 37.26 -3.05
C ASP A 491 44.25 37.97 -4.41
N VAL A 492 43.13 37.63 -5.08
CA VAL A 492 42.70 38.29 -6.33
C VAL A 492 42.20 39.72 -6.10
N GLN A 493 41.57 40.02 -4.96
CA GLN A 493 41.16 41.39 -4.66
C GLN A 493 42.38 42.26 -4.32
N ASP A 494 43.32 41.76 -3.52
CA ASP A 494 44.58 42.46 -3.23
C ASP A 494 45.35 42.80 -4.53
N ALA A 495 45.36 41.88 -5.50
CA ALA A 495 45.97 42.11 -6.81
C ALA A 495 45.22 43.16 -7.65
N LYS A 496 43.89 43.25 -7.56
CA LYS A 496 43.11 44.31 -8.22
C LYS A 496 43.37 45.67 -7.61
N ASP A 497 43.34 45.77 -6.28
CA ASP A 497 43.60 47.01 -5.55
C ASP A 497 45.01 47.55 -5.87
N GLN A 498 46.00 46.65 -6.03
CA GLN A 498 47.33 47.00 -6.53
C GLN A 498 47.33 47.47 -7.98
N ASN A 499 46.55 46.85 -8.87
CA ASN A 499 46.49 47.24 -10.27
C ASN A 499 45.79 48.60 -10.46
N GLU A 500 44.71 48.87 -9.74
CA GLU A 500 44.08 50.20 -9.69
C GLU A 500 45.08 51.27 -9.26
N LEU A 501 45.90 51.00 -8.23
CA LEU A 501 46.97 51.90 -7.78
C LEU A 501 48.02 52.16 -8.87
N LEU A 502 48.36 51.15 -9.68
CA LEU A 502 49.25 51.30 -10.83
C LEU A 502 48.62 52.13 -11.96
N GLU A 503 47.33 51.93 -12.26
CA GLU A 503 46.60 52.77 -13.23
C GLU A 503 46.57 54.24 -12.80
N PHE A 504 46.28 54.54 -11.53
CA PHE A 504 46.39 55.90 -11.01
C PHE A 504 47.79 56.49 -11.17
N ARG A 505 48.84 55.67 -10.97
CA ARG A 505 50.23 56.10 -11.14
C ARG A 505 50.59 56.36 -12.61
N ILE A 506 50.09 55.56 -13.54
CA ILE A 506 50.25 55.78 -14.99
C ILE A 506 49.58 57.10 -15.39
N LEU A 507 48.34 57.33 -14.97
CA LEU A 507 47.62 58.57 -15.27
C LEU A 507 48.31 59.82 -14.67
N GLU A 508 48.93 59.71 -13.49
CA GLU A 508 49.76 60.77 -12.90
C GLU A 508 51.03 61.06 -13.73
N LEU A 509 51.60 60.06 -14.39
CA LEU A 509 52.75 60.21 -15.27
C LEU A 509 52.35 60.80 -16.64
N GLU A 510 51.26 60.35 -17.25
CA GLU A 510 50.71 60.93 -18.48
C GLU A 510 50.34 62.41 -18.32
N GLU A 511 49.76 62.79 -17.17
CA GLU A 511 49.41 64.19 -16.90
C GLU A 511 50.67 65.05 -16.66
N ARG A 512 51.76 64.49 -16.12
CA ARG A 512 53.07 65.16 -16.10
C ARG A 512 53.66 65.32 -17.49
N GLU A 513 53.46 64.35 -18.38
CA GLU A 513 53.90 64.43 -19.78
C GLU A 513 53.13 65.52 -20.53
N ARG A 514 51.78 65.56 -20.44
CA ARG A 514 50.96 66.64 -21.05
C ARG A 514 51.29 68.04 -20.53
N ARG A 515 51.75 68.17 -19.29
CA ARG A 515 52.16 69.44 -18.68
C ARG A 515 53.61 69.83 -18.98
N SER A 516 54.39 68.96 -19.62
CA SER A 516 55.72 69.32 -20.10
C SER A 516 55.60 70.22 -21.34
N PRO A 517 56.45 71.25 -21.49
CA PRO A 517 56.38 72.15 -22.65
C PRO A 517 56.53 71.38 -23.97
N ALA A 518 55.62 71.62 -24.92
CA ALA A 518 55.68 71.01 -26.23
C ALA A 518 56.91 71.51 -27.02
N ILE A 519 57.91 70.64 -27.20
CA ILE A 519 59.07 70.92 -28.04
C ILE A 519 58.58 71.07 -29.48
N THR A 520 58.60 72.31 -29.99
CA THR A 520 57.99 72.66 -31.27
C THR A 520 59.02 72.50 -32.38
N PHE A 521 59.14 71.27 -32.89
CA PHE A 521 60.10 70.91 -33.92
C PHE A 521 59.79 71.58 -35.28
N HIS A 522 60.52 72.66 -35.59
CA HIS A 522 60.47 73.36 -36.88
C HIS A 522 61.31 72.65 -37.96
N HIS A 523 60.67 72.05 -38.96
CA HIS A 523 61.34 71.31 -40.04
C HIS A 523 62.20 72.22 -40.95
N GLY A 524 63.49 72.34 -40.61
CA GLY A 524 64.52 72.79 -41.54
C GLY A 524 64.90 71.68 -42.55
N PRO A 525 65.38 72.02 -43.76
CA PRO A 525 65.75 71.03 -44.77
C PRO A 525 66.94 70.16 -44.31
N PHE A 526 66.77 68.84 -44.38
CA PHE A 526 67.75 67.87 -43.89
C PHE A 526 69.02 67.86 -44.76
N THR A 527 70.19 68.05 -44.13
CA THR A 527 71.49 67.81 -44.77
C THR A 527 71.80 66.33 -44.79
N GLU A 528 72.22 65.81 -45.95
CA GLU A 528 72.50 64.40 -46.16
C GLU A 528 73.60 63.88 -45.21
N GLY A 529 73.31 62.81 -44.46
CA GLY A 529 74.25 62.17 -43.52
C GLY A 529 73.98 62.35 -42.02
N LYS A 530 72.98 63.14 -41.60
CA LYS A 530 72.54 63.23 -40.19
C LYS A 530 71.09 62.74 -40.00
N SER A 531 70.78 62.12 -38.87
CA SER A 531 69.41 61.68 -38.57
C SER A 531 68.51 62.89 -38.24
N PRO A 532 67.18 62.84 -38.52
CA PRO A 532 66.27 63.93 -38.21
C PRO A 532 66.30 64.37 -36.74
N LEU A 533 66.43 63.41 -35.81
CA LEU A 533 66.52 63.67 -34.38
C LEU A 533 67.82 64.39 -34.00
N GLN A 534 68.94 64.00 -34.64
CA GLN A 534 70.24 64.61 -34.40
C GLN A 534 70.31 66.06 -34.92
N VAL A 535 69.71 66.34 -36.08
CA VAL A 535 69.56 67.71 -36.61
C VAL A 535 68.74 68.58 -35.65
N TYR A 536 67.70 68.03 -35.02
CA TYR A 536 66.88 68.75 -34.06
C TYR A 536 67.58 69.00 -32.71
N CYS A 537 68.26 68.00 -32.15
CA CYS A 537 69.04 68.19 -30.93
C CYS A 537 70.16 69.22 -31.13
N GLU A 538 70.85 69.19 -32.28
CA GLU A 538 71.85 70.22 -32.65
C GLU A 538 71.21 71.62 -32.80
N ALA A 539 70.00 71.73 -33.36
CA ALA A 539 69.31 73.00 -33.55
C ALA A 539 68.85 73.67 -32.24
N GLU A 540 68.51 72.89 -31.20
CA GLU A 540 68.25 73.40 -29.85
C GLU A 540 69.54 73.50 -28.98
N GLY A 541 70.72 73.28 -29.56
CA GLY A 541 72.02 73.41 -28.88
C GLY A 541 72.39 72.22 -27.98
N VAL A 542 71.68 71.11 -28.08
CA VAL A 542 71.85 69.91 -27.25
C VAL A 542 72.74 68.88 -27.97
N THR A 543 74.06 69.05 -27.86
CA THR A 543 75.05 68.19 -28.54
C THR A 543 75.37 66.88 -27.83
N ASP A 544 75.02 66.77 -26.54
CA ASP A 544 75.56 65.71 -25.65
C ASP A 544 74.69 64.44 -25.60
N ILE A 545 73.61 64.37 -26.39
CA ILE A 545 72.69 63.23 -26.40
C ILE A 545 73.14 62.17 -27.42
N VAL A 546 73.67 61.06 -26.93
CA VAL A 546 73.98 59.87 -27.74
C VAL A 546 72.69 59.10 -28.04
N VAL A 547 72.08 59.38 -29.19
CA VAL A 547 70.79 58.80 -29.63
C VAL A 547 70.77 57.25 -29.57
N ALA A 548 71.89 56.59 -29.89
CA ALA A 548 72.01 55.14 -29.81
C ALA A 548 71.82 54.58 -28.38
N GLU A 549 72.17 55.36 -27.35
CA GLU A 549 72.07 54.96 -25.95
C GLU A 549 70.65 55.17 -25.40
N LEU A 550 69.91 56.13 -25.95
CA LEU A 550 68.47 56.28 -25.70
C LEU A 550 67.65 55.16 -26.35
N MET A 551 67.92 54.80 -27.62
CA MET A 551 67.22 53.67 -28.25
C MET A 551 67.48 52.36 -27.51
N LYS A 552 68.72 52.14 -27.04
CA LYS A 552 69.05 50.97 -26.22
C LYS A 552 68.30 50.94 -24.87
N LYS A 553 68.02 52.10 -24.27
CA LYS A 553 67.15 52.18 -23.07
C LYS A 553 65.67 51.95 -23.41
N LEU A 554 65.23 52.35 -24.60
CA LEU A 554 63.86 52.11 -25.06
C LEU A 554 63.61 50.64 -25.38
N ASP A 555 64.57 49.93 -26.00
CA ASP A 555 64.51 48.47 -26.19
C ASP A 555 64.41 47.73 -24.85
N ILE A 556 65.25 48.11 -23.87
CA ILE A 556 65.19 47.53 -22.50
C ILE A 556 63.84 47.81 -21.81
N LEU A 557 63.17 48.92 -22.16
CA LEU A 557 61.81 49.22 -21.66
C LEU A 557 60.70 48.50 -22.46
N GLY A 558 60.95 48.12 -23.71
CA GLY A 558 60.07 47.25 -24.50
C GLY A 558 60.12 45.79 -24.05
N ASP A 559 61.32 45.30 -23.69
CA ASP A 559 61.55 44.00 -23.08
C ASP A 559 61.17 43.93 -21.57
N ASN A 560 60.46 44.94 -21.05
CA ASN A 560 60.04 44.97 -19.65
C ASN A 560 59.09 43.80 -19.31
N ALA A 561 59.41 43.09 -18.24
CA ALA A 561 58.62 41.99 -17.68
C ALA A 561 57.13 42.31 -17.44
N TRP A 562 56.76 43.59 -17.35
CA TRP A 562 55.37 44.04 -17.18
C TRP A 562 54.46 43.65 -18.35
N LEU A 563 54.92 43.73 -19.61
CA LEU A 563 54.12 43.30 -20.77
C LEU A 563 53.90 41.78 -20.77
N GLN A 564 54.94 40.99 -20.48
CA GLN A 564 54.81 39.54 -20.31
C GLN A 564 53.87 39.19 -19.14
N GLN A 565 53.88 39.98 -18.06
CA GLN A 565 52.99 39.76 -16.92
C GLN A 565 51.53 40.09 -17.23
N ILE A 566 51.26 41.03 -18.16
CA ILE A 566 49.91 41.26 -18.71
C ILE A 566 49.47 40.08 -19.58
N GLU A 567 50.29 39.60 -20.52
CA GLU A 567 49.92 38.43 -21.35
C GLU A 567 49.67 37.18 -20.49
N VAL A 568 50.45 36.97 -19.43
CA VAL A 568 50.25 35.86 -18.47
C VAL A 568 48.96 36.03 -17.66
N THR A 569 48.63 37.24 -17.21
CA THR A 569 47.39 37.49 -16.44
C THR A 569 46.14 37.46 -17.31
N GLU A 570 46.22 37.93 -18.56
CA GLU A 570 45.16 37.80 -19.56
C GLU A 570 44.91 36.32 -19.89
N SER A 571 45.98 35.55 -20.15
CA SER A 571 45.88 34.10 -20.39
C SER A 571 45.25 33.36 -19.19
N ALA A 572 45.61 33.74 -17.95
CA ALA A 572 45.02 33.17 -16.74
C ALA A 572 43.54 33.55 -16.54
N LEU A 573 43.13 34.74 -16.96
CA LEU A 573 41.72 35.17 -16.96
C LEU A 573 40.90 34.44 -18.02
N GLN A 574 41.43 34.29 -19.23
CA GLN A 574 40.81 33.51 -20.31
C GLN A 574 40.62 32.04 -19.89
N GLN A 575 41.63 31.43 -19.25
CA GLN A 575 41.51 30.08 -18.69
C GLN A 575 40.42 30.00 -17.62
N LYS A 576 40.37 30.94 -16.66
CA LYS A 576 39.31 30.98 -15.64
C LYS A 576 37.90 31.15 -16.22
N MET A 577 37.74 31.91 -17.31
CA MET A 577 36.45 32.02 -17.99
C MET A 577 36.02 30.68 -18.59
N LEU A 578 36.94 29.97 -19.24
CA LEU A 578 36.70 28.64 -19.80
C LEU A 578 36.35 27.62 -18.71
N ASP A 579 37.06 27.64 -17.58
CA ASP A 579 36.81 26.77 -16.43
C ASP A 579 35.42 27.02 -15.83
N LEU A 580 35.00 28.30 -15.68
CA LEU A 580 33.65 28.67 -15.22
C LEU A 580 32.55 28.26 -16.21
N GLU A 581 32.80 28.30 -17.52
CA GLU A 581 31.84 27.79 -18.52
C GLU A 581 31.72 26.26 -18.45
N ASN A 582 32.83 25.55 -18.26
CA ASN A 582 32.85 24.09 -18.04
C ASN A 582 32.10 23.70 -16.75
N GLU A 583 32.33 24.41 -15.63
CA GLU A 583 31.61 24.20 -14.37
C GLU A 583 30.11 24.47 -14.52
N LYS A 584 29.74 25.57 -15.19
CA LYS A 584 28.34 25.89 -15.50
C LYS A 584 27.66 24.79 -16.34
N GLU A 585 28.36 24.24 -17.33
CA GLU A 585 27.84 23.12 -18.11
C GLU A 585 27.69 21.85 -17.24
N LEU A 586 28.64 21.59 -16.34
CA LEU A 586 28.57 20.48 -15.38
C LEU A 586 27.39 20.63 -14.41
N PHE A 587 27.17 21.81 -13.84
CA PHE A 587 25.99 22.12 -13.01
C PHE A 587 24.69 21.97 -13.80
N SER A 588 24.66 22.38 -15.07
CA SER A 588 23.48 22.21 -15.92
C SER A 588 23.18 20.72 -16.21
N LYS A 589 24.20 19.88 -16.35
CA LYS A 589 24.06 18.41 -16.47
C LYS A 589 23.59 17.78 -15.15
N GLN A 590 24.19 18.17 -14.02
CA GLN A 590 23.77 17.72 -12.69
C GLN A 590 22.32 18.08 -12.38
N LYS A 591 21.88 19.29 -12.77
CA LYS A 591 20.48 19.68 -12.68
C LYS A 591 19.58 18.76 -13.50
N GLY A 592 19.95 18.48 -14.76
CA GLY A 592 19.20 17.53 -15.61
C GLY A 592 19.04 16.16 -14.95
N TYR A 593 20.12 15.58 -14.41
CA TYR A 593 20.05 14.31 -13.68
C TYR A 593 19.15 14.35 -12.44
N LEU A 594 19.08 15.48 -11.74
CA LEU A 594 18.18 15.65 -10.59
C LEU A 594 16.71 15.79 -11.01
N ASP A 595 16.44 16.47 -12.13
CA ASP A 595 15.11 16.58 -12.72
C ASP A 595 14.64 15.20 -13.24
N ASP A 596 15.49 14.43 -13.91
CA ASP A 596 15.22 13.05 -14.37
C ASP A 596 14.95 12.09 -13.20
N GLU A 597 15.75 12.16 -12.13
CA GLU A 597 15.57 11.34 -10.91
C GLU A 597 14.27 11.70 -10.16
N LEU A 598 13.86 12.98 -10.19
CA LEU A 598 12.57 13.41 -9.62
C LEU A 598 11.39 12.84 -10.41
N ASP A 599 11.45 12.87 -11.75
CA ASP A 599 10.42 12.27 -12.61
C ASP A 599 10.38 10.74 -12.46
N PHE A 600 11.53 10.07 -12.33
CA PHE A 600 11.59 8.62 -12.05
C PHE A 600 10.95 8.26 -10.70
N ARG A 601 11.26 9.03 -9.63
CA ARG A 601 10.65 8.83 -8.31
C ARG A 601 9.15 9.08 -8.32
N LYS A 602 8.68 10.08 -9.09
CA LYS A 602 7.26 10.36 -9.28
C LYS A 602 6.55 9.21 -10.00
N GLN A 603 7.11 8.70 -11.09
CA GLN A 603 6.57 7.52 -11.78
C GLN A 603 6.54 6.28 -10.87
N SER A 604 7.60 6.07 -10.08
CA SER A 604 7.66 4.97 -9.09
C SER A 604 6.58 5.09 -8.02
N LEU A 605 6.32 6.32 -7.53
CA LEU A 605 5.26 6.61 -6.57
C LEU A 605 3.87 6.38 -7.19
N ASP A 606 3.63 6.87 -8.40
CA ASP A 606 2.37 6.68 -9.12
C ASP A 606 2.10 5.19 -9.42
N GLN A 607 3.14 4.42 -9.73
CA GLN A 607 3.05 2.96 -9.91
C GLN A 607 2.77 2.22 -8.59
N ALA A 608 3.39 2.64 -7.48
CA ALA A 608 3.10 2.11 -6.15
C ALA A 608 1.66 2.42 -5.71
N HIS A 609 1.17 3.65 -5.93
CA HIS A 609 -0.23 4.01 -5.70
C HIS A 609 -1.19 3.17 -6.55
N LYS A 610 -0.86 2.91 -7.82
CA LYS A 610 -1.65 2.03 -8.69
C LYS A 610 -1.71 0.59 -8.15
N GLN A 611 -0.58 0.04 -7.71
CA GLN A 611 -0.52 -1.30 -7.09
C GLN A 611 -1.31 -1.36 -5.77
N ILE A 612 -1.28 -0.30 -4.95
CA ILE A 612 -2.10 -0.22 -3.74
C ILE A 612 -3.59 -0.26 -4.10
N LEU A 613 -4.05 0.52 -5.09
CA LEU A 613 -5.44 0.50 -5.55
C LEU A 613 -5.85 -0.86 -6.15
N GLU A 614 -4.95 -1.52 -6.89
CA GLU A 614 -5.18 -2.88 -7.41
C GLU A 614 -5.28 -3.93 -6.28
N LEU A 615 -4.43 -3.83 -5.25
CA LEU A 615 -4.48 -4.69 -4.05
C LEU A 615 -5.71 -4.42 -3.20
N GLU A 616 -6.13 -3.15 -3.03
CA GLU A 616 -7.36 -2.78 -2.35
C GLU A 616 -8.59 -3.35 -3.08
N ALA A 617 -8.64 -3.25 -4.41
CA ALA A 617 -9.70 -3.84 -5.22
C ALA A 617 -9.73 -5.37 -5.10
N MET A 618 -8.58 -6.05 -5.24
CA MET A 618 -8.48 -7.51 -5.08
C MET A 618 -8.85 -7.97 -3.67
N LEU A 619 -8.52 -7.22 -2.62
CA LEU A 619 -8.96 -7.50 -1.24
C LEU A 619 -10.48 -7.33 -1.09
N TYR A 620 -11.06 -6.31 -1.72
CA TYR A 620 -12.51 -6.08 -1.71
C TYR A 620 -13.26 -7.21 -2.41
N ASP A 621 -12.78 -7.65 -3.58
CA ASP A 621 -13.33 -8.78 -4.33
C ASP A 621 -13.15 -10.10 -3.57
N ALA A 622 -11.99 -10.34 -2.95
CA ALA A 622 -11.73 -11.53 -2.14
C ALA A 622 -12.62 -11.61 -0.89
N LEU A 623 -12.95 -10.46 -0.28
CA LEU A 623 -13.93 -10.37 0.81
C LEU A 623 -15.37 -10.60 0.33
N GLN A 624 -15.69 -10.35 -0.94
CA GLN A 624 -16.99 -10.64 -1.54
C GLN A 624 -17.13 -12.08 -2.05
N GLN A 625 -16.05 -12.81 -2.32
CA GLN A 625 -16.11 -14.21 -2.75
C GLN A 625 -16.55 -15.16 -1.63
N GLU A 626 -17.11 -16.32 -2.02
CA GLU A 626 -17.74 -17.29 -1.10
C GLU A 626 -16.85 -17.76 0.08
N ALA A 627 -15.52 -17.69 -0.04
CA ALA A 627 -14.63 -18.01 1.07
C ALA A 627 -14.77 -17.02 2.24
N GLY A 628 -14.93 -15.74 1.96
CA GLY A 628 -15.23 -14.71 2.96
C GLY A 628 -16.62 -14.91 3.58
N ALA A 629 -17.62 -15.29 2.76
CA ALA A 629 -18.96 -15.62 3.22
C ALA A 629 -18.96 -16.86 4.16
N LYS A 630 -18.22 -17.92 3.82
CA LYS A 630 -18.09 -19.15 4.63
C LYS A 630 -17.34 -18.90 5.95
N ILE A 631 -16.28 -18.08 5.95
CA ILE A 631 -15.61 -17.66 7.20
C ILE A 631 -16.53 -16.80 8.06
N SER A 632 -17.37 -15.95 7.44
CA SER A 632 -18.48 -15.30 8.13
C SER A 632 -19.39 -16.34 8.80
N GLU A 633 -19.95 -17.30 8.05
CA GLU A 633 -20.89 -18.30 8.57
C GLU A 633 -20.36 -19.13 9.74
N LEU A 634 -19.04 -19.33 9.83
CA LEU A 634 -18.38 -20.05 10.95
C LEU A 634 -18.17 -19.19 12.21
N LEU A 635 -18.22 -17.86 12.13
CA LEU A 635 -18.03 -16.94 13.25
C LEU A 635 -19.37 -16.48 13.82
N SER A 636 -19.52 -16.54 15.14
CA SER A 636 -20.69 -15.99 15.84
C SER A 636 -20.78 -14.46 15.62
N GLU A 637 -21.98 -13.89 15.71
CA GLU A 637 -22.18 -12.43 15.54
C GLU A 637 -21.30 -11.61 16.48
N GLU A 638 -21.06 -12.09 17.72
CA GLU A 638 -20.21 -11.40 18.69
C GLU A 638 -18.72 -11.44 18.29
N GLU A 639 -18.24 -12.52 17.67
CA GLU A 639 -16.87 -12.63 17.15
C GLU A 639 -16.68 -11.81 15.89
N ARG A 640 -17.68 -11.77 14.99
CA ARG A 640 -17.66 -10.89 13.81
C ARG A 640 -17.59 -9.43 14.21
N GLU A 641 -18.41 -8.99 15.17
CA GLU A 641 -18.44 -7.58 15.56
C GLU A 641 -17.20 -7.17 16.36
N LYS A 642 -16.59 -8.09 17.13
CA LYS A 642 -15.25 -7.92 17.74
C LYS A 642 -14.16 -7.81 16.68
N LEU A 643 -14.13 -8.70 15.69
CA LEU A 643 -13.14 -8.69 14.61
C LEU A 643 -13.25 -7.41 13.78
N LYS A 644 -14.46 -7.01 13.39
CA LYS A 644 -14.76 -5.77 12.67
C LYS A 644 -14.36 -4.53 13.47
N SER A 645 -14.60 -4.53 14.79
CA SER A 645 -14.15 -3.46 15.69
C SER A 645 -12.62 -3.39 15.78
N ALA A 646 -11.94 -4.54 15.88
CA ALA A 646 -10.48 -4.62 15.92
C ALA A 646 -9.84 -4.18 14.59
N VAL A 647 -10.41 -4.58 13.45
CA VAL A 647 -9.97 -4.16 12.11
C VAL A 647 -10.16 -2.65 11.91
N GLU A 648 -11.30 -2.08 12.30
CA GLU A 648 -11.51 -0.62 12.22
C GLU A 648 -10.72 0.17 13.26
N GLN A 649 -10.30 -0.44 14.37
CA GLN A 649 -9.36 0.15 15.32
C GLN A 649 -7.93 0.14 14.74
N TRP A 650 -7.49 -0.98 14.16
CA TRP A 650 -6.20 -1.10 13.47
C TRP A 650 -6.11 -0.17 12.25
N LYS A 651 -7.16 -0.09 11.44
CA LYS A 651 -7.23 0.84 10.29
C LYS A 651 -7.14 2.30 10.75
N ARG A 652 -7.81 2.67 11.85
CA ARG A 652 -7.66 4.00 12.47
C ARG A 652 -6.25 4.24 13.01
N GLN A 653 -5.62 3.24 13.63
CA GLN A 653 -4.24 3.29 14.11
C GLN A 653 -3.27 3.54 12.96
N VAL A 654 -3.28 2.70 11.92
CA VAL A 654 -2.42 2.81 10.72
C VAL A 654 -2.63 4.14 10.00
N MET A 655 -3.88 4.57 9.80
CA MET A 655 -4.18 5.87 9.20
C MET A 655 -3.80 7.06 10.10
N SER A 656 -3.60 6.86 11.40
CA SER A 656 -3.03 7.89 12.29
C SER A 656 -1.52 7.94 12.15
N GLU A 657 -0.86 6.78 12.20
CA GLU A 657 0.60 6.66 12.10
C GLU A 657 1.14 7.11 10.73
N LEU A 658 0.42 6.82 9.64
CA LEU A 658 0.74 7.36 8.30
C LEU A 658 0.65 8.88 8.27
N ARG A 659 -0.45 9.48 8.76
CA ARG A 659 -0.60 10.94 8.81
C ARG A 659 0.43 11.61 9.71
N GLU A 660 0.85 10.96 10.79
CA GLU A 660 1.90 11.45 11.68
C GLU A 660 3.29 11.37 11.02
N ARG A 661 3.58 10.31 10.27
CA ARG A 661 4.77 10.17 9.41
C ARG A 661 4.81 11.22 8.31
N ASP A 662 3.71 11.43 7.59
CA ASP A 662 3.60 12.46 6.55
C ASP A 662 3.78 13.87 7.12
N ALA A 663 3.16 14.15 8.27
CA ALA A 663 3.35 15.42 8.98
C ALA A 663 4.80 15.61 9.47
N GLN A 664 5.49 14.53 9.86
CA GLN A 664 6.91 14.57 10.23
C GLN A 664 7.81 14.87 9.01
N ILE A 665 7.59 14.18 7.89
CA ILE A 665 8.30 14.45 6.63
C ILE A 665 8.05 15.89 6.15
N LEU A 666 6.84 16.41 6.32
CA LEU A 666 6.51 17.79 5.99
C LEU A 666 7.26 18.79 6.88
N ARG A 667 7.37 18.53 8.19
CA ARG A 667 8.16 19.35 9.13
C ARG A 667 9.63 19.37 8.74
N GLU A 668 10.24 18.20 8.55
CA GLU A 668 11.67 18.07 8.18
C GLU A 668 11.99 18.79 6.86
N ARG A 669 11.11 18.66 5.85
CA ARG A 669 11.25 19.40 4.57
C ARG A 669 11.11 20.90 4.76
N MET A 670 10.20 21.35 5.62
CA MET A 670 9.97 22.77 5.90
C MET A 670 11.14 23.40 6.67
N GLU A 671 11.76 22.67 7.61
CA GLU A 671 12.98 23.09 8.30
C GLU A 671 14.19 23.21 7.37
N LEU A 672 14.36 22.27 6.43
CA LEU A 672 15.39 22.34 5.38
C LEU A 672 15.17 23.54 4.45
N ILE A 673 13.91 23.81 4.06
CA ILE A 673 13.56 25.00 3.26
C ILE A 673 13.85 26.29 4.03
N GLN A 674 13.54 26.36 5.33
CA GLN A 674 13.89 27.51 6.16
C GLN A 674 15.40 27.74 6.26
N HIS A 675 16.20 26.68 6.43
CA HIS A 675 17.66 26.78 6.43
C HIS A 675 18.20 27.29 5.08
N ALA A 676 17.66 26.79 3.97
CA ALA A 676 18.03 27.26 2.63
C ALA A 676 17.66 28.74 2.42
N GLN A 677 16.45 29.15 2.82
CA GLN A 677 15.99 30.54 2.74
C GLN A 677 16.82 31.48 3.62
N GLN A 678 17.16 31.07 4.84
CA GLN A 678 18.03 31.83 5.74
C GLN A 678 19.42 32.01 5.10
N ARG A 679 19.96 30.95 4.48
CA ARG A 679 21.26 31.01 3.77
C ARG A 679 21.22 31.91 2.53
N ILE A 680 20.14 31.88 1.76
CA ILE A 680 19.94 32.81 0.63
C ILE A 680 19.94 34.25 1.14
N LYS A 681 19.21 34.54 2.21
CA LYS A 681 19.16 35.88 2.82
C LYS A 681 20.53 36.37 3.31
N GLU A 682 21.33 35.50 3.95
CA GLU A 682 22.71 35.83 4.33
C GLU A 682 23.59 36.19 3.11
N LEU A 683 23.41 35.50 1.98
CA LEU A 683 24.14 35.76 0.74
C LEU A 683 23.67 37.07 0.09
N GLU A 684 22.37 37.34 0.08
CA GLU A 684 21.79 38.61 -0.38
C GLU A 684 22.30 39.80 0.45
N GLU A 685 22.30 39.69 1.78
CA GLU A 685 22.82 40.73 2.69
C GLU A 685 24.33 40.98 2.47
N ARG A 686 25.12 39.93 2.20
CA ARG A 686 26.55 40.04 1.83
C ARG A 686 26.74 40.75 0.49
N ILE A 687 25.98 40.36 -0.54
CA ILE A 687 25.99 40.99 -1.87
C ILE A 687 25.61 42.47 -1.77
N GLU A 688 24.60 42.82 -0.99
CA GLU A 688 24.16 44.21 -0.79
C GLU A 688 25.15 45.03 0.07
N GLY A 689 25.94 44.35 0.92
CA GLY A 689 27.12 44.93 1.57
C GLY A 689 28.22 45.29 0.57
N GLN A 690 28.57 44.34 -0.31
CA GLN A 690 29.58 44.55 -1.36
C GLN A 690 29.18 45.67 -2.33
N LYS A 691 27.92 45.71 -2.78
CA LYS A 691 27.40 46.83 -3.62
C LYS A 691 27.57 48.19 -2.94
N ARG A 692 27.33 48.30 -1.63
CA ARG A 692 27.54 49.55 -0.88
C ARG A 692 29.01 49.93 -0.79
N GLN A 693 29.91 48.98 -0.56
CA GLN A 693 31.35 49.24 -0.59
C GLN A 693 31.82 49.71 -1.97
N ILE A 694 31.39 49.05 -3.06
CA ILE A 694 31.66 49.48 -4.43
C ILE A 694 31.18 50.92 -4.65
N LYS A 695 29.95 51.25 -4.24
CA LYS A 695 29.40 52.60 -4.38
C LYS A 695 30.16 53.66 -3.56
N GLU A 696 30.58 53.34 -2.33
CA GLU A 696 31.45 54.24 -1.56
C GLU A 696 32.82 54.46 -2.22
N LEU A 697 33.41 53.41 -2.81
CA LEU A 697 34.67 53.52 -3.55
C LEU A 697 34.49 54.41 -4.78
N GLU A 698 33.43 54.21 -5.58
CA GLU A 698 33.08 55.09 -6.69
C GLU A 698 32.89 56.56 -6.24
N GLU A 699 32.18 56.80 -5.15
CA GLU A 699 31.96 58.16 -4.62
C GLU A 699 33.24 58.80 -4.08
N LYS A 700 34.13 58.02 -3.43
CA LYS A 700 35.48 58.47 -3.03
C LYS A 700 36.33 58.83 -4.25
N VAL A 701 36.34 58.00 -5.31
CA VAL A 701 37.06 58.29 -6.56
C VAL A 701 36.52 59.55 -7.24
N ARG A 702 35.20 59.75 -7.29
CA ARG A 702 34.58 60.99 -7.80
C ARG A 702 34.95 62.21 -6.96
N SER A 703 34.96 62.09 -5.63
CA SER A 703 35.33 63.16 -4.68
C SER A 703 36.80 63.56 -4.82
N CYS A 704 37.71 62.59 -4.92
CA CYS A 704 39.13 62.84 -5.19
C CYS A 704 39.35 63.54 -6.54
N ARG A 705 38.61 63.15 -7.60
CA ARG A 705 38.62 63.88 -8.88
C ARG A 705 38.14 65.33 -8.74
N TRP A 706 37.07 65.58 -8.00
CA TRP A 706 36.56 66.94 -7.77
C TRP A 706 37.55 67.81 -6.98
N ASN A 707 38.11 67.30 -5.88
CA ASN A 707 39.08 68.03 -5.07
C ASN A 707 40.36 68.35 -5.84
N SER A 708 40.88 67.43 -6.66
CA SER A 708 42.02 67.70 -7.54
C SER A 708 41.74 68.79 -8.59
N CYS A 709 40.47 68.94 -9.01
CA CYS A 709 40.05 70.00 -9.92
C CYS A 709 40.00 71.37 -9.21
N CYS A 710 39.48 71.43 -7.98
CA CYS A 710 39.38 72.66 -7.17
C CYS A 710 40.73 73.20 -6.66
N VAL A 711 41.81 72.43 -6.70
CA VAL A 711 43.17 72.90 -6.36
C VAL A 711 43.92 73.44 -7.59
N CYS A 712 43.31 73.40 -8.78
CA CYS A 712 43.88 73.92 -10.03
C CYS A 712 43.27 75.28 -10.49
N THR A 713 42.60 76.01 -9.59
CA THR A 713 42.12 77.40 -9.77
C THR A 713 42.60 78.28 -8.64
#